data_AF-A0AA88PW29-F1
#
_entry.id   AF-A0AA88PW29-F1
#
_cell.length_a   1.000
_cell.length_b   1.000
_cell.length_c   1.000
_cell.angle_alpha   90.00
_cell.angle_beta   90.00
_cell.angle_gamma   90.00
#
_symmetry.space_group_name_H-M   'P 1'
#
loop_
_entity.id
_entity.type
_entity.pdbx_description
1 polymer ?
#
loop_
_entity_poly.entity_id
_entity_poly.type
_entity_poly.pdbx_seq_one_letter_code
_entity_poly.pdbx_strand_id
1 'polypeptide(L)'
;MEYLPIKNKVVRESFKFNFTICISNLFGDYNNVLQFAQTMEMYKLLGVQHVVVYKTSCGPDLEKLLKHYETEGTLEIVSWPIDQFLNPARGWNIKRHKGDIQYFGQLVTLNECIYRNMYQSKYVLLNDIDEIIMPYKHSNLPSLMEDLQPAYPNIGVFLIENHIFPKIHFEESGKFKRAEWKNIPGINIMEHIYREPPRKKNYNPTKMIVNPRKVQQTSVHSTLKDFGGSFHVPFDVCRIVHVRVPLQENLTKEELFVDKRVWDFEQELVPNVDQTLKLSGFLLDGVIRVISIVNRSSLQPLYCSYCSTEQVCKTVDTDVQIHSDHFSFTYGASDVICKGEHMQNATHVLITTDKEGSVDHKMEYLPIKNKVVRETFKFNFTICISNLFGDYNNVLQFAQTMEMYKLLGVQHVVVYKTSCGPDLEKLLKHYETEGILEIVSWPIDQFLNPSRGWNIKRHKGDIQYFGQIVTLNECIYRHMYQSKYILLNDIDEIIMPYKHSNLPSLMEDLQPAHPNIGVFLIENHIFPKTQFEESGKFKRAEWKNIPGINIMEHIYREPPRKNIYNPTKMIVNPRKVQQTSVHSTLKDFGGSFHVPFDVCRIVHVRVPLQGHLSKEELFVDKRVWDFKLTLIPNVDQTLEFSGFL
;
A
#
# COMPACT_ATOMS: atom_id res chain seq x y z
N MET A 1 10.42 -36.13 10.56
CA MET A 1 9.60 -36.94 9.63
C MET A 1 8.15 -36.65 9.93
N GLU A 2 7.47 -35.91 9.06
CA GLU A 2 6.01 -35.80 9.09
C GLU A 2 5.43 -36.97 8.31
N TYR A 3 4.49 -37.70 8.90
CA TYR A 3 3.81 -38.81 8.23
C TYR A 3 2.57 -38.29 7.51
N LEU A 4 2.39 -38.64 6.24
CA LEU A 4 1.14 -38.36 5.54
C LEU A 4 0.00 -39.23 6.13
N PRO A 5 -1.10 -38.64 6.60
CA PRO A 5 -2.18 -39.40 7.22
C PRO A 5 -2.95 -40.21 6.19
N ILE A 6 -3.22 -41.49 6.48
CA ILE A 6 -4.09 -42.33 5.66
C ILE A 6 -5.55 -41.94 5.93
N LYS A 7 -6.22 -41.35 4.95
CA LYS A 7 -7.60 -40.81 5.10
C LYS A 7 -8.71 -41.78 4.67
N ASN A 8 -8.39 -42.88 4.01
CA ASN A 8 -9.36 -43.81 3.40
C ASN A 8 -9.46 -45.18 4.09
N LYS A 9 -9.14 -45.29 5.38
CA LYS A 9 -9.18 -46.57 6.12
C LYS A 9 -10.59 -47.13 6.35
N VAL A 10 -11.61 -46.27 6.39
CA VAL A 10 -12.99 -46.65 6.73
C VAL A 10 -13.86 -46.43 5.49
N VAL A 11 -14.44 -47.52 4.97
CA VAL A 11 -15.45 -47.44 3.92
C VAL A 11 -16.70 -46.76 4.49
N ARG A 12 -17.17 -45.70 3.84
CA ARG A 12 -18.36 -44.94 4.24
C ARG A 12 -19.32 -44.86 3.06
N GLU A 13 -20.60 -45.06 3.33
CA GLU A 13 -21.68 -44.82 2.36
C GLU A 13 -22.30 -43.42 2.49
N SER A 14 -22.08 -42.74 3.62
CA SER A 14 -22.36 -41.31 3.79
C SER A 14 -21.10 -40.49 3.55
N PHE A 15 -21.17 -39.56 2.59
CA PHE A 15 -20.04 -38.70 2.24
C PHE A 15 -20.05 -37.42 3.08
N LYS A 16 -18.85 -36.97 3.48
CA LYS A 16 -18.69 -35.67 4.14
C LYS A 16 -18.91 -34.53 3.14
N PHE A 17 -18.50 -34.74 1.91
CA PHE A 17 -18.59 -33.77 0.82
C PHE A 17 -19.26 -34.41 -0.41
N ASN A 18 -20.10 -33.67 -1.11
CA ASN A 18 -20.58 -34.07 -2.43
C ASN A 18 -19.46 -33.89 -3.48
N PHE A 19 -18.74 -32.77 -3.40
CA PHE A 19 -17.66 -32.45 -4.34
C PHE A 19 -16.40 -32.03 -3.61
N THR A 20 -15.28 -32.56 -4.08
CA THR A 20 -13.94 -32.05 -3.76
C THR A 20 -13.20 -31.69 -5.04
N ILE A 21 -12.47 -30.58 -5.03
CA ILE A 21 -11.54 -30.27 -6.12
C ILE A 21 -10.12 -30.64 -5.68
N CYS A 22 -9.42 -31.34 -6.56
CA CYS A 22 -7.99 -31.55 -6.48
C CYS A 22 -7.31 -30.59 -7.44
N ILE A 23 -6.73 -29.53 -6.88
CA ILE A 23 -5.96 -28.55 -7.64
C ILE A 23 -4.53 -29.06 -7.79
N SER A 24 -4.02 -28.98 -9.02
CA SER A 24 -2.64 -29.30 -9.36
C SER A 24 -1.59 -28.53 -8.54
N ASN A 25 -0.33 -28.94 -8.64
CA ASN A 25 0.75 -28.48 -7.75
C ASN A 25 1.03 -26.98 -7.84
N LEU A 26 1.07 -26.31 -6.69
CA LEU A 26 1.62 -24.96 -6.54
C LEU A 26 3.14 -25.01 -6.46
N PHE A 27 3.79 -24.27 -7.37
CA PHE A 27 5.23 -24.23 -7.48
C PHE A 27 5.73 -22.84 -7.87
N GLY A 28 6.88 -22.45 -7.34
CA GLY A 28 7.57 -21.21 -7.69
C GLY A 28 6.91 -19.98 -7.06
N ASP A 29 6.83 -18.90 -7.83
CA ASP A 29 6.35 -17.57 -7.42
C ASP A 29 4.91 -17.29 -7.89
N TYR A 30 4.12 -18.33 -8.16
CA TYR A 30 2.72 -18.17 -8.61
C TYR A 30 1.92 -17.30 -7.61
N ASN A 31 1.41 -16.16 -8.09
CA ASN A 31 0.83 -15.11 -7.23
C ASN A 31 -0.45 -14.49 -7.82
N ASN A 32 -1.28 -15.30 -8.50
CA ASN A 32 -2.49 -14.83 -9.17
C ASN A 32 -3.69 -14.80 -8.19
N VAL A 33 -3.64 -13.85 -7.25
CA VAL A 33 -4.55 -13.74 -6.09
C VAL A 33 -6.00 -13.50 -6.51
N LEU A 34 -6.26 -12.53 -7.39
CA LEU A 34 -7.62 -12.19 -7.80
C LEU A 34 -8.31 -13.36 -8.52
N GLN A 35 -7.62 -13.99 -9.48
CA GLN A 35 -8.16 -15.14 -10.20
C GLN A 35 -8.42 -16.31 -9.25
N PHE A 36 -7.53 -16.57 -8.29
CA PHE A 36 -7.71 -17.66 -7.33
C PHE A 36 -8.90 -17.41 -6.41
N ALA A 37 -9.05 -16.20 -5.87
CA ALA A 37 -10.21 -15.82 -5.06
C ALA A 37 -11.52 -15.99 -5.85
N GLN A 38 -11.58 -15.48 -7.08
CA GLN A 38 -12.75 -15.62 -7.95
C GLN A 38 -13.07 -17.08 -8.27
N THR A 39 -12.05 -17.90 -8.48
CA THR A 39 -12.22 -19.34 -8.76
C THR A 39 -12.74 -20.09 -7.53
N MET A 40 -12.17 -19.85 -6.35
CA MET A 40 -12.60 -20.46 -5.09
C MET A 40 -14.04 -20.08 -4.74
N GLU A 41 -14.38 -18.80 -4.79
CA GLU A 41 -15.74 -18.33 -4.50
C GLU A 41 -16.75 -18.83 -5.54
N MET A 42 -16.39 -18.89 -6.83
CA MET A 42 -17.23 -19.50 -7.85
C MET A 42 -17.48 -20.98 -7.55
N TYR A 43 -16.47 -21.73 -7.12
CA TYR A 43 -16.66 -23.13 -6.79
C TYR A 43 -17.56 -23.36 -5.57
N LYS A 44 -17.52 -22.48 -4.57
CA LYS A 44 -18.50 -22.50 -3.48
C LYS A 44 -19.93 -22.32 -4.02
N LEU A 45 -20.14 -21.34 -4.91
CA LEU A 45 -21.45 -21.11 -5.56
C LEU A 45 -21.90 -22.31 -6.42
N LEU A 46 -20.95 -23.00 -7.05
CA LEU A 46 -21.21 -24.22 -7.81
C LEU A 46 -21.41 -25.49 -6.94
N GLY A 47 -21.40 -25.35 -5.61
CA GLY A 47 -21.71 -26.43 -4.67
C GLY A 47 -20.50 -27.28 -4.24
N VAL A 48 -19.28 -26.80 -4.46
CA VAL A 48 -18.05 -27.45 -3.97
C VAL A 48 -17.82 -27.09 -2.51
N GLN A 49 -17.51 -28.09 -1.70
CA GLN A 49 -17.39 -27.94 -0.24
C GLN A 49 -15.98 -28.14 0.28
N HIS A 50 -15.08 -28.67 -0.55
CA HIS A 50 -13.72 -29.00 -0.13
C HIS A 50 -12.76 -28.88 -1.30
N VAL A 51 -11.57 -28.32 -1.05
CA VAL A 51 -10.52 -28.14 -2.05
C VAL A 51 -9.22 -28.66 -1.46
N VAL A 52 -8.45 -29.40 -2.24
CA VAL A 52 -7.13 -29.91 -1.87
C VAL A 52 -6.11 -29.31 -2.81
N VAL A 53 -5.07 -28.67 -2.25
CA VAL A 53 -3.94 -28.10 -3.00
C VAL A 53 -2.66 -28.75 -2.52
N TYR A 54 -1.86 -29.25 -3.47
CA TYR A 54 -0.51 -29.74 -3.19
C TYR A 54 0.48 -28.60 -3.39
N LYS A 55 1.22 -28.26 -2.34
CA LYS A 55 2.01 -27.02 -2.31
C LYS A 55 3.49 -27.31 -2.09
N THR A 56 4.29 -26.93 -3.07
CA THR A 56 5.75 -26.84 -2.96
C THR A 56 6.15 -25.42 -2.54
N SER A 57 5.72 -24.42 -3.32
CA SER A 57 5.98 -22.99 -3.08
C SER A 57 4.97 -22.13 -3.85
N CYS A 58 4.73 -20.91 -3.37
CA CYS A 58 3.94 -19.90 -4.09
C CYS A 58 4.37 -18.49 -3.70
N GLY A 59 3.83 -17.47 -4.38
CA GLY A 59 4.06 -16.07 -4.04
C GLY A 59 3.50 -15.68 -2.66
N PRO A 60 4.04 -14.62 -2.04
CA PRO A 60 3.72 -14.22 -0.66
C PRO A 60 2.30 -13.70 -0.48
N ASP A 61 1.66 -13.19 -1.55
CA ASP A 61 0.27 -12.75 -1.45
C ASP A 61 -0.69 -13.92 -1.59
N LEU A 62 -0.44 -14.83 -2.54
CA LEU A 62 -1.23 -16.05 -2.62
C LEU A 62 -1.13 -16.87 -1.32
N GLU A 63 0.03 -16.91 -0.67
CA GLU A 63 0.22 -17.53 0.65
C GLU A 63 -0.79 -17.03 1.70
N LYS A 64 -1.01 -15.70 1.76
CA LYS A 64 -1.96 -15.10 2.71
C LYS A 64 -3.39 -15.55 2.41
N LEU A 65 -3.77 -15.58 1.13
CA LEU A 65 -5.09 -16.01 0.70
C LEU A 65 -5.33 -17.51 0.96
N LEU A 66 -4.33 -18.37 0.73
CA LEU A 66 -4.43 -19.80 1.03
C LEU A 66 -4.66 -20.03 2.53
N LYS A 67 -3.94 -19.31 3.39
CA LYS A 67 -4.11 -19.40 4.84
C LYS A 67 -5.52 -19.02 5.30
N HIS A 68 -6.14 -18.05 4.64
CA HIS A 68 -7.54 -17.68 4.91
C HIS A 68 -8.48 -18.86 4.64
N TYR A 69 -8.41 -19.47 3.45
CA TYR A 69 -9.26 -20.60 3.09
C TYR A 69 -8.98 -21.88 3.89
N GLU A 70 -7.74 -22.08 4.33
CA GLU A 70 -7.37 -23.16 5.22
C GLU A 70 -7.99 -22.98 6.61
N THR A 71 -7.98 -21.74 7.13
CA THR A 71 -8.61 -21.39 8.42
C THR A 71 -10.13 -21.51 8.35
N GLU A 72 -10.74 -21.12 7.22
CA GLU A 72 -12.17 -21.30 6.94
C GLU A 72 -12.57 -22.79 6.89
N GLY A 73 -11.62 -23.67 6.54
CA GLY A 73 -11.84 -25.12 6.43
C GLY A 73 -12.30 -25.58 5.04
N THR A 74 -12.37 -24.67 4.06
CA THR A 74 -12.69 -24.99 2.66
C THR A 74 -11.48 -25.58 1.94
N LEU A 75 -10.26 -25.18 2.31
CA LEU A 75 -9.01 -25.60 1.68
C LEU A 75 -8.18 -26.51 2.61
N GLU A 76 -7.75 -27.64 2.10
CA GLU A 76 -6.72 -28.50 2.69
C GLU A 76 -5.41 -28.33 1.90
N ILE A 77 -4.36 -27.83 2.57
CA ILE A 77 -3.02 -27.73 1.98
C ILE A 77 -2.24 -29.00 2.31
N VAL A 78 -1.77 -29.69 1.27
CA VAL A 78 -0.87 -30.84 1.40
C VAL A 78 0.53 -30.41 1.04
N SER A 79 1.45 -30.46 2.00
CA SER A 79 2.87 -30.17 1.77
C SER A 79 3.44 -31.13 0.72
N TRP A 80 4.05 -30.57 -0.33
CA TRP A 80 4.64 -31.30 -1.45
C TRP A 80 6.05 -30.78 -1.77
N PRO A 81 7.06 -30.99 -0.89
CA PRO A 81 8.41 -30.46 -1.04
C PRO A 81 9.23 -31.25 -2.07
N ILE A 82 8.69 -31.47 -3.27
CA ILE A 82 9.27 -32.31 -4.31
C ILE A 82 10.61 -31.80 -4.82
N ASP A 83 10.82 -30.48 -4.79
CA ASP A 83 12.06 -29.79 -5.16
C ASP A 83 13.23 -30.07 -4.21
N GLN A 84 12.98 -30.60 -3.02
CA GLN A 84 14.03 -31.07 -2.10
C GLN A 84 14.60 -32.44 -2.50
N PHE A 85 13.89 -33.19 -3.36
CA PHE A 85 14.22 -34.58 -3.68
C PHE A 85 14.47 -34.82 -5.18
N LEU A 86 13.79 -34.06 -6.04
CA LEU A 86 13.84 -34.18 -7.50
C LEU A 86 14.03 -32.79 -8.11
N ASN A 87 14.43 -32.76 -9.38
CA ASN A 87 14.37 -31.58 -10.23
C ASN A 87 13.07 -31.60 -11.07
N PRO A 88 11.95 -31.06 -10.56
CA PRO A 88 10.66 -31.10 -11.25
C PRO A 88 10.62 -30.20 -12.49
N ALA A 89 10.18 -30.75 -13.62
CA ALA A 89 9.99 -30.02 -14.86
C ALA A 89 8.60 -29.36 -14.96
N ARG A 90 8.53 -28.17 -15.56
CA ARG A 90 7.27 -27.45 -15.81
C ARG A 90 6.34 -28.14 -16.82
N GLY A 91 6.88 -28.97 -17.72
CA GLY A 91 6.11 -29.59 -18.79
C GLY A 91 6.55 -31.02 -19.07
N TRP A 92 5.82 -31.71 -19.94
CA TRP A 92 6.02 -33.13 -20.27
C TRP A 92 7.20 -33.42 -21.19
N ASN A 93 7.60 -32.47 -22.02
CA ASN A 93 8.65 -32.70 -23.03
C ASN A 93 10.04 -32.63 -22.38
N ILE A 94 10.66 -33.79 -22.18
CA ILE A 94 11.98 -33.92 -21.53
C ILE A 94 13.09 -33.15 -22.26
N LYS A 95 13.06 -33.12 -23.60
CA LYS A 95 14.07 -32.39 -24.40
C LYS A 95 13.97 -30.88 -24.19
N ARG A 96 12.75 -30.37 -24.01
CA ARG A 96 12.47 -28.94 -23.81
C ARG A 96 12.65 -28.50 -22.36
N HIS A 97 12.12 -29.27 -21.41
CA HIS A 97 11.95 -28.83 -20.03
C HIS A 97 12.98 -29.40 -19.06
N LYS A 98 13.70 -30.47 -19.41
CA LYS A 98 14.80 -31.09 -18.64
C LYS A 98 14.49 -31.22 -17.12
N GLY A 99 14.03 -32.39 -16.70
CA GLY A 99 13.82 -32.68 -15.27
C GLY A 99 13.47 -34.14 -15.03
N ASP A 100 13.44 -34.51 -13.76
CA ASP A 100 13.25 -35.90 -13.31
C ASP A 100 11.78 -36.34 -13.37
N ILE A 101 10.85 -35.37 -13.33
CA ILE A 101 9.41 -35.60 -13.34
C ILE A 101 8.64 -34.44 -14.00
N GLN A 102 7.66 -34.75 -14.84
CA GLN A 102 6.86 -33.73 -15.54
C GLN A 102 5.82 -33.02 -14.66
N TYR A 103 5.43 -31.82 -15.08
CA TYR A 103 4.36 -31.01 -14.49
C TYR A 103 4.47 -30.87 -12.97
N PHE A 104 5.69 -30.70 -12.47
CA PHE A 104 5.96 -30.63 -11.04
C PHE A 104 5.47 -31.83 -10.21
N GLY A 105 5.27 -32.99 -10.84
CA GLY A 105 4.72 -34.18 -10.19
C GLY A 105 3.19 -34.25 -10.16
N GLN A 106 2.48 -33.46 -10.97
CA GLN A 106 1.01 -33.38 -11.01
C GLN A 106 0.32 -34.74 -11.10
N LEU A 107 0.87 -35.69 -11.87
CA LEU A 107 0.28 -37.03 -11.97
C LEU A 107 0.23 -37.75 -10.63
N VAL A 108 1.26 -37.61 -9.81
CA VAL A 108 1.34 -38.27 -8.50
C VAL A 108 0.30 -37.68 -7.55
N THR A 109 0.19 -36.36 -7.53
CA THR A 109 -0.71 -35.65 -6.63
C THR A 109 -2.18 -35.81 -7.02
N LEU A 110 -2.51 -35.85 -8.32
CA LEU A 110 -3.86 -36.17 -8.78
C LEU A 110 -4.30 -37.58 -8.34
N ASN A 111 -3.42 -38.57 -8.46
CA ASN A 111 -3.73 -39.93 -8.01
C ASN A 111 -3.88 -39.98 -6.48
N GLU A 112 -2.95 -39.38 -5.71
CA GLU A 112 -3.04 -39.31 -4.24
C GLU A 112 -4.36 -38.65 -3.79
N CYS A 113 -4.76 -37.57 -4.45
CA CYS A 113 -5.97 -36.83 -4.09
C CYS A 113 -7.26 -37.61 -4.29
N ILE A 114 -7.34 -38.43 -5.35
CA ILE A 114 -8.46 -39.38 -5.56
C ILE A 114 -8.55 -40.33 -4.37
N TYR A 115 -7.43 -40.96 -3.99
CA TYR A 115 -7.40 -41.90 -2.88
C TYR A 115 -7.70 -41.24 -1.53
N ARG A 116 -7.17 -40.03 -1.29
CA ARG A 116 -7.43 -39.22 -0.10
C ARG A 116 -8.91 -38.95 0.12
N ASN A 117 -9.65 -38.73 -0.98
CA ASN A 117 -11.06 -38.34 -0.95
C ASN A 117 -12.03 -39.50 -1.29
N MET A 118 -11.54 -40.71 -1.52
CA MET A 118 -12.33 -41.88 -1.98
C MET A 118 -13.57 -42.19 -1.13
N TYR A 119 -13.49 -42.01 0.19
CA TYR A 119 -14.61 -42.22 1.13
C TYR A 119 -14.99 -40.95 1.88
N GLN A 120 -14.50 -39.80 1.43
CA GLN A 120 -14.87 -38.48 1.97
C GLN A 120 -15.82 -37.75 1.02
N SER A 121 -15.65 -37.96 -0.29
CA SER A 121 -16.30 -37.17 -1.33
C SER A 121 -17.03 -38.07 -2.32
N LYS A 122 -18.26 -37.69 -2.68
CA LYS A 122 -19.06 -38.42 -3.67
C LYS A 122 -18.42 -38.30 -5.07
N TYR A 123 -17.96 -37.11 -5.42
CA TYR A 123 -17.24 -36.81 -6.66
C TYR A 123 -15.97 -36.00 -6.39
N VAL A 124 -14.97 -36.19 -7.24
CA VAL A 124 -13.70 -35.46 -7.21
C VAL A 124 -13.45 -34.81 -8.57
N LEU A 125 -13.15 -33.52 -8.58
CA LEU A 125 -12.78 -32.75 -9.77
C LEU A 125 -11.26 -32.68 -9.86
N LEU A 126 -10.70 -32.96 -11.04
CA LEU A 126 -9.26 -32.96 -11.29
C LEU A 126 -8.90 -31.77 -12.20
N ASN A 127 -8.53 -30.63 -11.62
CA ASN A 127 -8.44 -29.35 -12.33
C ASN A 127 -7.10 -28.65 -12.10
N ASP A 128 -6.71 -27.78 -13.03
CA ASP A 128 -5.66 -26.81 -12.77
C ASP A 128 -6.21 -25.60 -12.00
N ILE A 129 -5.32 -24.78 -11.43
CA ILE A 129 -5.69 -23.66 -10.54
C ILE A 129 -6.45 -22.52 -11.23
N ASP A 130 -6.35 -22.42 -12.55
CA ASP A 130 -6.94 -21.38 -13.40
C ASP A 130 -8.13 -21.89 -14.24
N GLU A 131 -8.66 -23.07 -13.91
CA GLU A 131 -9.75 -23.75 -14.61
C GLU A 131 -11.02 -23.81 -13.77
N ILE A 132 -12.18 -23.48 -14.37
CA ILE A 132 -13.50 -23.61 -13.74
C ILE A 132 -14.37 -24.57 -14.56
N ILE A 133 -14.77 -25.71 -14.00
CA ILE A 133 -15.76 -26.61 -14.61
C ILE A 133 -17.14 -25.96 -14.43
N MET A 134 -17.72 -25.47 -15.52
CA MET A 134 -18.92 -24.64 -15.52
C MET A 134 -20.11 -25.36 -16.18
N PRO A 135 -21.22 -25.59 -15.46
CA PRO A 135 -22.48 -26.06 -16.04
C PRO A 135 -23.22 -24.94 -16.78
N TYR A 136 -23.78 -25.25 -17.95
CA TYR A 136 -24.52 -24.32 -18.82
C TYR A 136 -26.02 -24.61 -18.93
N LYS A 137 -26.43 -25.84 -18.61
CA LYS A 137 -27.85 -26.25 -18.55
C LYS A 137 -28.35 -26.45 -17.12
N HIS A 138 -27.48 -26.23 -16.14
CA HIS A 138 -27.71 -26.47 -14.73
C HIS A 138 -27.20 -25.28 -13.92
N SER A 139 -27.79 -25.05 -12.74
CA SER A 139 -27.39 -23.95 -11.87
C SER A 139 -26.06 -24.23 -11.17
N ASN A 140 -25.70 -25.49 -10.93
CA ASN A 140 -24.52 -25.89 -10.17
C ASN A 140 -24.08 -27.34 -10.49
N LEU A 141 -22.97 -27.80 -9.90
CA LEU A 141 -22.45 -29.15 -10.11
C LEU A 141 -23.35 -30.26 -9.51
N PRO A 142 -23.97 -30.09 -8.32
CA PRO A 142 -24.94 -31.05 -7.80
C PRO A 142 -26.07 -31.36 -8.77
N SER A 143 -26.77 -30.33 -9.27
CA SER A 143 -27.88 -30.51 -10.21
C SER A 143 -27.43 -31.13 -11.54
N LEU A 144 -26.23 -30.79 -12.04
CA LEU A 144 -25.64 -31.47 -13.19
C LEU A 144 -25.46 -32.97 -12.95
N MET A 145 -24.94 -33.36 -11.79
CA MET A 145 -24.68 -34.76 -11.46
C MET A 145 -25.92 -35.56 -11.07
N GLU A 146 -26.99 -34.89 -10.63
CA GLU A 146 -28.31 -35.49 -10.41
C GLU A 146 -28.94 -35.98 -11.73
N ASP A 147 -28.62 -35.35 -12.86
CA ASP A 147 -29.06 -35.81 -14.18
C ASP A 147 -28.07 -36.79 -14.81
N LEU A 148 -26.76 -36.46 -14.78
CA LEU A 148 -25.75 -37.27 -15.48
C LEU A 148 -25.55 -38.65 -14.86
N GLN A 149 -25.45 -38.75 -13.53
CA GLN A 149 -25.12 -40.04 -12.92
C GLN A 149 -26.23 -41.08 -13.06
N PRO A 150 -27.53 -40.76 -12.91
CA PRO A 150 -28.61 -41.72 -13.16
C PRO A 150 -28.78 -42.09 -14.63
N ALA A 151 -28.55 -41.15 -15.56
CA ALA A 151 -28.56 -41.44 -17.00
C ALA A 151 -27.43 -42.40 -17.40
N TYR A 152 -26.29 -42.33 -16.70
CA TYR A 152 -25.10 -43.14 -16.95
C TYR A 152 -24.59 -43.83 -15.66
N PRO A 153 -25.33 -44.80 -15.09
CA PRO A 153 -25.08 -45.33 -13.74
C PRO A 153 -23.75 -46.08 -13.60
N ASN A 154 -23.27 -46.67 -14.69
CA ASN A 154 -22.02 -47.41 -14.70
C ASN A 154 -20.80 -46.48 -14.84
N ILE A 155 -20.97 -45.28 -15.40
CA ILE A 155 -19.87 -44.33 -15.64
C ILE A 155 -19.21 -43.91 -14.32
N GLY A 156 -17.88 -43.89 -14.34
CA GLY A 156 -17.04 -43.44 -13.23
C GLY A 156 -16.31 -42.14 -13.52
N VAL A 157 -16.24 -41.72 -14.78
CA VAL A 157 -15.47 -40.55 -15.24
C VAL A 157 -16.31 -39.74 -16.21
N PHE A 158 -16.52 -38.46 -15.91
CA PHE A 158 -17.16 -37.51 -16.81
C PHE A 158 -16.10 -36.54 -17.33
N LEU A 159 -15.82 -36.63 -18.64
CA LEU A 159 -14.83 -35.82 -19.33
C LEU A 159 -15.47 -34.49 -19.76
N ILE A 160 -14.88 -33.38 -19.31
CA ILE A 160 -15.34 -32.02 -19.59
C ILE A 160 -14.34 -31.35 -20.53
N GLU A 161 -14.84 -30.82 -21.63
CA GLU A 161 -14.03 -30.17 -22.66
C GLU A 161 -13.46 -28.82 -22.19
N ASN A 162 -12.19 -28.57 -22.50
CA ASN A 162 -11.53 -27.30 -22.19
C ASN A 162 -11.79 -26.22 -23.23
N HIS A 163 -12.30 -25.05 -22.79
CA HIS A 163 -12.51 -23.88 -23.63
C HIS A 163 -11.66 -22.71 -23.17
N ILE A 164 -10.87 -22.18 -24.10
CA ILE A 164 -9.90 -21.13 -23.82
C ILE A 164 -10.54 -19.75 -23.96
N PHE A 165 -10.33 -18.93 -22.93
CA PHE A 165 -10.64 -17.51 -22.90
C PHE A 165 -9.31 -16.74 -22.96
N PRO A 166 -8.93 -16.17 -24.11
CA PRO A 166 -7.63 -15.54 -24.25
C PRO A 166 -7.46 -14.34 -23.33
N LYS A 167 -6.36 -14.32 -22.57
CA LYS A 167 -5.98 -13.20 -21.68
C LYS A 167 -5.85 -11.84 -22.39
N ILE A 168 -5.64 -11.86 -23.71
CA ILE A 168 -5.48 -10.66 -24.55
C ILE A 168 -6.82 -10.03 -24.98
N HIS A 169 -7.93 -10.75 -24.81
CA HIS A 169 -9.26 -10.26 -25.17
C HIS A 169 -10.13 -10.17 -23.93
N PHE A 170 -10.66 -8.98 -23.67
CA PHE A 170 -11.53 -8.70 -22.54
C PHE A 170 -12.64 -7.72 -22.93
N GLU A 171 -13.67 -7.66 -22.09
CA GLU A 171 -14.83 -6.81 -22.24
C GLU A 171 -14.46 -5.32 -22.11
N GLU A 172 -14.96 -4.48 -23.02
CA GLU A 172 -14.48 -3.09 -23.18
C GLU A 172 -15.29 -2.04 -22.41
N SER A 173 -16.56 -2.30 -22.05
CA SER A 173 -17.37 -1.34 -21.28
C SER A 173 -16.80 -1.06 -19.90
N GLY A 174 -15.95 -1.96 -19.39
CA GLY A 174 -15.33 -1.81 -18.08
C GLY A 174 -16.27 -2.17 -16.94
N LYS A 175 -17.36 -2.91 -17.21
CA LYS A 175 -18.34 -3.35 -16.21
C LYS A 175 -17.68 -3.96 -14.96
N PHE A 176 -16.61 -4.73 -15.14
CA PHE A 176 -15.88 -5.40 -14.06
C PHE A 176 -14.52 -4.77 -13.72
N LYS A 177 -14.18 -3.61 -14.28
CA LYS A 177 -12.96 -2.86 -13.94
C LYS A 177 -13.15 -2.11 -12.62
N ARG A 178 -13.16 -2.86 -11.52
CA ARG A 178 -13.35 -2.35 -10.16
C ARG A 178 -12.09 -1.65 -9.66
N ALA A 179 -12.25 -0.45 -9.08
CA ALA A 179 -11.13 0.33 -8.56
C ALA A 179 -10.45 -0.39 -7.38
N GLU A 180 -11.23 -1.11 -6.59
CA GLU A 180 -10.84 -1.90 -5.43
C GLU A 180 -9.95 -3.08 -5.82
N TRP A 181 -10.17 -3.66 -7.01
CA TRP A 181 -9.39 -4.81 -7.50
C TRP A 181 -8.16 -4.42 -8.30
N LYS A 182 -8.00 -3.14 -8.64
CA LYS A 182 -6.95 -2.62 -9.54
C LYS A 182 -5.53 -3.03 -9.12
N ASN A 183 -5.27 -3.06 -7.81
CA ASN A 183 -3.95 -3.35 -7.25
C ASN A 183 -3.82 -4.77 -6.69
N ILE A 184 -4.82 -5.63 -6.92
CA ILE A 184 -4.78 -7.02 -6.49
C ILE A 184 -4.03 -7.82 -7.56
N PRO A 185 -2.94 -8.54 -7.21
CA PRO A 185 -2.21 -9.34 -8.18
C PRO A 185 -3.12 -10.37 -8.85
N GLY A 186 -3.13 -10.41 -10.18
CA GLY A 186 -3.81 -11.45 -10.93
C GLY A 186 -4.78 -10.96 -11.98
N ILE A 187 -5.58 -11.89 -12.49
CA ILE A 187 -6.49 -11.67 -13.61
C ILE A 187 -7.93 -11.69 -13.11
N ASN A 188 -8.72 -10.75 -13.61
CA ASN A 188 -10.15 -10.67 -13.35
C ASN A 188 -10.90 -11.55 -14.35
N ILE A 189 -11.33 -12.75 -13.96
CA ILE A 189 -12.03 -13.69 -14.87
C ILE A 189 -13.34 -13.12 -15.41
N MET A 190 -13.98 -12.19 -14.69
CA MET A 190 -15.23 -11.56 -15.11
C MET A 190 -15.07 -10.69 -16.36
N GLU A 191 -13.85 -10.22 -16.66
CA GLU A 191 -13.58 -9.42 -17.85
C GLU A 191 -13.41 -10.29 -19.11
N HIS A 192 -13.14 -11.58 -18.96
CA HIS A 192 -12.82 -12.49 -20.05
C HIS A 192 -14.04 -13.30 -20.49
N ILE A 193 -14.83 -12.73 -21.39
CA ILE A 193 -16.05 -13.37 -21.97
C ILE A 193 -15.89 -13.84 -23.41
N TYR A 194 -14.72 -13.64 -24.01
CA TYR A 194 -14.45 -14.06 -25.38
C TYR A 194 -13.69 -15.37 -25.35
N ARG A 195 -14.28 -16.43 -25.94
CA ARG A 195 -13.67 -17.75 -26.01
C ARG A 195 -13.32 -18.16 -27.43
N GLU A 196 -12.29 -18.98 -27.56
CA GLU A 196 -11.89 -19.55 -28.84
C GLU A 196 -12.97 -20.50 -29.41
N PRO A 197 -13.10 -20.56 -30.75
CA PRO A 197 -13.88 -21.59 -31.42
C PRO A 197 -13.24 -22.98 -31.27
N PRO A 198 -14.03 -24.07 -31.40
CA PRO A 198 -13.50 -25.44 -31.40
C PRO A 198 -12.42 -25.63 -32.46
N ARG A 199 -11.36 -26.35 -32.12
CA ARG A 199 -10.21 -26.56 -33.02
C ARG A 199 -10.56 -27.57 -34.11
N LYS A 200 -10.34 -27.20 -35.38
CA LYS A 200 -10.71 -28.04 -36.54
C LYS A 200 -9.89 -29.34 -36.69
N LYS A 201 -8.65 -29.37 -36.17
CA LYS A 201 -7.68 -30.47 -36.43
C LYS A 201 -7.20 -31.21 -35.18
N ASN A 202 -7.55 -30.75 -33.98
CA ASN A 202 -7.10 -31.32 -32.71
C ASN A 202 -8.27 -31.32 -31.73
N TYR A 203 -8.42 -32.39 -30.96
CA TYR A 203 -9.35 -32.39 -29.84
C TYR A 203 -8.91 -31.38 -28.78
N ASN A 204 -9.89 -30.71 -28.18
CA ASN A 204 -9.64 -29.89 -27.01
C ASN A 204 -9.28 -30.81 -25.83
N PRO A 205 -8.26 -30.45 -25.02
CA PRO A 205 -7.93 -31.21 -23.83
C PRO A 205 -9.15 -31.30 -22.90
N THR A 206 -9.24 -32.38 -22.13
CA THR A 206 -10.32 -32.58 -21.16
C THR A 206 -9.81 -32.54 -19.73
N LYS A 207 -10.69 -32.17 -18.79
CA LYS A 207 -10.55 -32.46 -17.36
C LYS A 207 -11.70 -33.34 -16.92
N MET A 208 -11.70 -33.76 -15.66
CA MET A 208 -12.54 -34.88 -15.23
C MET A 208 -13.29 -34.57 -13.94
N ILE A 209 -14.57 -34.93 -13.91
CA ILE A 209 -15.31 -35.22 -12.67
C ILE A 209 -15.29 -36.75 -12.51
N VAL A 210 -14.72 -37.24 -11.41
CA VAL A 210 -14.58 -38.68 -11.17
C VAL A 210 -15.36 -39.12 -9.94
N ASN A 211 -15.94 -40.32 -10.02
CA ASN A 211 -16.30 -41.08 -8.83
C ASN A 211 -15.02 -41.74 -8.31
N PRO A 212 -14.48 -41.31 -7.15
CA PRO A 212 -13.16 -41.74 -6.73
C PRO A 212 -13.09 -43.23 -6.38
N ARG A 213 -14.23 -43.91 -6.15
CA ARG A 213 -14.30 -45.37 -5.92
C ARG A 213 -14.20 -46.18 -7.21
N LYS A 214 -14.39 -45.55 -8.37
CA LYS A 214 -14.35 -46.20 -9.68
C LYS A 214 -13.06 -45.94 -10.45
N VAL A 215 -12.14 -45.12 -9.94
CA VAL A 215 -10.87 -44.80 -10.61
C VAL A 215 -9.70 -45.35 -9.79
N GLN A 216 -8.85 -46.17 -10.43
CA GLN A 216 -7.63 -46.67 -9.82
C GLN A 216 -6.42 -45.82 -10.22
N GLN A 217 -6.34 -45.42 -11.49
CA GLN A 217 -5.20 -44.66 -11.98
C GLN A 217 -5.64 -43.63 -13.01
N THR A 218 -5.17 -42.39 -12.83
CA THR A 218 -5.47 -41.27 -13.72
C THR A 218 -4.22 -40.67 -14.37
N SER A 219 -4.45 -40.01 -15.50
CA SER A 219 -3.54 -39.09 -16.18
C SER A 219 -4.06 -37.64 -16.03
N VAL A 220 -3.41 -36.66 -16.66
CA VAL A 220 -3.84 -35.25 -16.59
C VAL A 220 -5.17 -35.01 -17.32
N HIS A 221 -5.41 -35.73 -18.42
CA HIS A 221 -6.56 -35.50 -19.32
C HIS A 221 -7.48 -36.73 -19.51
N SER A 222 -7.14 -37.87 -18.94
CA SER A 222 -7.87 -39.14 -19.10
C SER A 222 -7.59 -40.09 -17.94
N THR A 223 -8.37 -41.17 -17.82
CA THR A 223 -8.04 -42.28 -16.93
C THR A 223 -7.15 -43.32 -17.62
N LEU A 224 -6.29 -43.96 -16.84
CA LEU A 224 -5.45 -45.08 -17.29
C LEU A 224 -6.05 -46.42 -16.86
N LYS A 225 -6.69 -46.46 -15.69
CA LYS A 225 -7.40 -47.63 -15.18
C LYS A 225 -8.59 -47.20 -14.32
N ASP A 226 -9.77 -47.60 -14.73
CA ASP A 226 -11.02 -47.37 -14.02
C ASP A 226 -11.97 -48.57 -14.20
N PHE A 227 -13.04 -48.60 -13.40
CA PHE A 227 -14.00 -49.69 -13.33
C PHE A 227 -15.39 -49.29 -13.82
N GLY A 228 -15.54 -48.07 -14.38
CA GLY A 228 -16.84 -47.51 -14.75
C GLY A 228 -16.95 -47.03 -16.19
N GLY A 229 -15.84 -46.87 -16.91
CA GLY A 229 -15.77 -46.19 -18.18
C GLY A 229 -15.89 -44.68 -18.06
N SER A 230 -15.68 -44.01 -19.19
CA SER A 230 -15.72 -42.55 -19.35
C SER A 230 -16.87 -42.10 -20.24
N PHE A 231 -17.50 -40.98 -19.87
CA PHE A 231 -18.50 -40.30 -20.68
C PHE A 231 -18.04 -38.88 -21.03
N HIS A 232 -18.08 -38.52 -22.31
CA HIS A 232 -17.82 -37.15 -22.76
C HIS A 232 -19.09 -36.32 -22.60
N VAL A 233 -19.06 -35.36 -21.68
CA VAL A 233 -20.18 -34.45 -21.46
C VAL A 233 -20.25 -33.46 -22.64
N PRO A 234 -21.41 -33.28 -23.29
CA PRO A 234 -21.56 -32.30 -24.35
C PRO A 234 -21.18 -30.88 -23.88
N PHE A 235 -20.41 -30.14 -24.68
CA PHE A 235 -19.87 -28.82 -24.28
C PHE A 235 -20.96 -27.75 -24.06
N ASP A 236 -22.16 -27.96 -24.60
CA ASP A 236 -23.32 -27.10 -24.39
C ASP A 236 -24.04 -27.40 -23.06
N VAL A 237 -23.74 -28.55 -22.43
CA VAL A 237 -24.17 -28.93 -21.09
C VAL A 237 -23.16 -28.47 -20.05
N CYS A 238 -21.87 -28.76 -20.24
CA CYS A 238 -20.80 -28.36 -19.33
C CYS A 238 -19.47 -28.22 -20.07
N ARG A 239 -18.70 -27.17 -19.75
CA ARG A 239 -17.36 -26.94 -20.28
C ARG A 239 -16.47 -26.24 -19.25
N ILE A 240 -15.16 -26.26 -19.47
CA ILE A 240 -14.20 -25.55 -18.63
C ILE A 240 -14.04 -24.12 -19.13
N VAL A 241 -14.13 -23.16 -18.22
CA VAL A 241 -13.69 -21.78 -18.42
C VAL A 241 -12.21 -21.70 -18.04
N HIS A 242 -11.34 -21.51 -19.02
CA HIS A 242 -9.89 -21.47 -18.82
C HIS A 242 -9.32 -20.15 -19.36
N VAL A 243 -9.07 -19.19 -18.47
CA VAL A 243 -8.51 -17.88 -18.84
C VAL A 243 -6.99 -17.98 -18.93
N ARG A 244 -6.46 -18.03 -20.17
CA ARG A 244 -5.03 -18.30 -20.44
C ARG A 244 -4.52 -17.67 -21.72
N VAL A 245 -3.22 -17.88 -21.98
CA VAL A 245 -2.64 -17.58 -23.29
C VAL A 245 -3.39 -18.35 -24.39
N PRO A 246 -3.70 -17.72 -25.54
CA PRO A 246 -4.46 -18.35 -26.61
C PRO A 246 -3.77 -19.62 -27.11
N LEU A 247 -4.56 -20.60 -27.54
CA LEU A 247 -4.07 -21.78 -28.27
C LEU A 247 -4.10 -21.53 -29.78
N GLN A 248 -4.88 -20.57 -30.24
CA GLN A 248 -5.01 -20.16 -31.64
C GLN A 248 -4.60 -18.69 -31.77
N GLU A 249 -3.29 -18.45 -31.86
CA GLU A 249 -2.67 -17.11 -31.78
C GLU A 249 -3.16 -16.10 -32.85
N ASN A 250 -3.72 -16.56 -33.96
CA ASN A 250 -4.08 -15.73 -35.11
C ASN A 250 -5.56 -15.32 -35.16
N LEU A 251 -6.36 -15.62 -34.13
CA LEU A 251 -7.78 -15.27 -34.14
C LEU A 251 -7.97 -13.78 -33.83
N THR A 252 -8.81 -13.11 -34.62
CA THR A 252 -9.29 -11.76 -34.28
C THR A 252 -10.46 -11.85 -33.29
N LYS A 253 -10.81 -10.73 -32.67
CA LYS A 253 -11.90 -10.67 -31.67
C LYS A 253 -13.24 -11.08 -32.28
N GLU A 254 -13.48 -10.75 -33.55
CA GLU A 254 -14.70 -11.06 -34.29
C GLU A 254 -14.86 -12.57 -34.56
N GLU A 255 -13.76 -13.33 -34.51
CA GLU A 255 -13.75 -14.78 -34.68
C GLU A 255 -13.98 -15.54 -33.36
N LEU A 256 -14.05 -14.82 -32.23
CA LEU A 256 -14.28 -15.39 -30.90
C LEU A 256 -15.78 -15.46 -30.59
N PHE A 257 -16.16 -16.48 -29.82
CA PHE A 257 -17.52 -16.59 -29.29
C PHE A 257 -17.66 -15.82 -27.99
N VAL A 258 -18.77 -15.10 -27.85
CA VAL A 258 -19.14 -14.47 -26.59
C VAL A 258 -19.77 -15.50 -25.66
N ASP A 259 -19.26 -15.60 -24.45
CA ASP A 259 -19.70 -16.49 -23.39
C ASP A 259 -19.74 -15.75 -22.06
N LYS A 260 -20.95 -15.49 -21.58
CA LYS A 260 -21.21 -14.67 -20.38
C LYS A 260 -21.65 -15.50 -19.18
N ARG A 261 -21.52 -16.83 -19.20
CA ARG A 261 -22.07 -17.69 -18.14
C ARG A 261 -21.56 -17.34 -16.75
N VAL A 262 -20.31 -16.90 -16.63
CA VAL A 262 -19.71 -16.44 -15.37
C VAL A 262 -20.48 -15.23 -14.78
N TRP A 263 -21.07 -14.38 -15.62
CA TRP A 263 -21.81 -13.19 -15.18
C TRP A 263 -23.16 -13.51 -14.56
N ASP A 264 -23.71 -14.70 -14.78
CA ASP A 264 -24.96 -15.11 -14.15
C ASP A 264 -24.84 -15.20 -12.62
N PHE A 265 -23.60 -15.28 -12.10
CA PHE A 265 -23.27 -15.32 -10.68
C PHE A 265 -22.75 -13.98 -10.15
N GLU A 266 -22.85 -12.89 -10.92
CA GLU A 266 -22.29 -11.59 -10.56
C GLU A 266 -22.76 -11.10 -9.18
N GLN A 267 -24.06 -11.26 -8.89
CA GLN A 267 -24.69 -10.73 -7.68
C GLN A 267 -24.16 -11.39 -6.41
N GLU A 268 -23.77 -12.67 -6.49
CA GLU A 268 -23.20 -13.41 -5.37
C GLU A 268 -21.67 -13.42 -5.38
N LEU A 269 -21.06 -13.57 -6.55
CA LEU A 269 -19.62 -13.72 -6.69
C LEU A 269 -18.86 -12.45 -6.29
N VAL A 270 -19.31 -11.28 -6.76
CA VAL A 270 -18.59 -10.02 -6.51
C VAL A 270 -18.53 -9.71 -5.00
N PRO A 271 -19.65 -9.75 -4.24
CA PRO A 271 -19.61 -9.57 -2.79
C PRO A 271 -18.76 -10.62 -2.05
N ASN A 272 -18.82 -11.89 -2.46
CA ASN A 272 -18.04 -12.96 -1.82
C ASN A 272 -16.54 -12.77 -2.01
N VAL A 273 -16.11 -12.36 -3.22
CA VAL A 273 -14.71 -12.04 -3.52
C VAL A 273 -14.26 -10.82 -2.74
N ASP A 274 -15.07 -9.76 -2.68
CA ASP A 274 -14.76 -8.57 -1.87
C ASP A 274 -14.58 -8.94 -0.39
N GLN A 275 -15.48 -9.75 0.17
CA GLN A 275 -15.40 -10.18 1.56
C GLN A 275 -14.15 -11.02 1.83
N THR A 276 -13.83 -11.96 0.95
CA THR A 276 -12.63 -12.80 1.04
C THR A 276 -11.36 -11.95 1.01
N LEU A 277 -11.28 -11.02 0.06
CA LEU A 277 -10.12 -10.14 -0.08
C LEU A 277 -10.00 -9.20 1.14
N LYS A 278 -11.10 -8.75 1.75
CA LYS A 278 -11.06 -8.00 3.02
C LYS A 278 -10.50 -8.84 4.17
N LEU A 279 -11.07 -10.01 4.40
CA LEU A 279 -10.67 -10.91 5.48
C LEU A 279 -9.23 -11.41 5.33
N SER A 280 -8.74 -11.49 4.09
CA SER A 280 -7.37 -11.87 3.76
C SER A 280 -6.38 -10.69 3.77
N GLY A 281 -6.82 -9.47 4.11
CA GLY A 281 -5.98 -8.28 4.22
C GLY A 281 -5.58 -7.64 2.90
N PHE A 282 -6.24 -8.00 1.79
CA PHE A 282 -6.05 -7.41 0.47
C PHE A 282 -6.90 -6.17 0.23
N LEU A 283 -8.07 -6.13 0.85
CA LEU A 283 -8.90 -4.94 0.93
C LEU A 283 -8.90 -4.48 2.38
N LEU A 284 -8.68 -3.19 2.61
CA LEU A 284 -8.70 -2.63 3.95
C LEU A 284 -10.15 -2.51 4.42
N ASP A 285 -10.45 -3.04 5.60
CA ASP A 285 -11.69 -2.76 6.35
C ASP A 285 -11.55 -1.37 7.04
N GLY A 286 -11.19 -0.38 6.23
CA GLY A 286 -10.31 0.75 6.57
C GLY A 286 -10.62 1.43 7.89
N VAL A 287 -9.66 1.47 8.81
CA VAL A 287 -9.83 2.25 10.05
C VAL A 287 -9.79 3.74 9.77
N ILE A 288 -10.61 4.52 10.48
CA ILE A 288 -10.50 5.98 10.47
C ILE A 288 -9.45 6.36 11.52
N ARG A 289 -8.42 7.12 11.11
CA ARG A 289 -7.40 7.67 11.99
C ARG A 289 -7.56 9.18 12.08
N VAL A 290 -7.79 9.69 13.28
CA VAL A 290 -7.85 11.13 13.55
C VAL A 290 -6.63 11.53 14.36
N ILE A 291 -5.81 12.43 13.82
CA ILE A 291 -4.68 13.02 14.54
C ILE A 291 -5.23 14.04 15.53
N SER A 292 -4.82 13.92 16.79
CA SER A 292 -5.35 14.72 17.89
C SER A 292 -4.28 15.11 18.91
N ILE A 293 -4.68 15.98 19.84
CA ILE A 293 -3.91 16.34 21.02
C ILE A 293 -4.73 15.91 22.23
N VAL A 294 -4.16 15.06 23.10
CA VAL A 294 -4.86 14.56 24.30
C VAL A 294 -4.06 14.84 25.56
N ASN A 295 -4.79 14.99 26.67
CA ASN A 295 -4.18 15.00 27.99
C ASN A 295 -3.73 13.56 28.34
N ARG A 296 -2.43 13.37 28.47
CA ARG A 296 -1.82 12.05 28.66
C ARG A 296 -2.09 11.46 30.05
N SER A 297 -2.48 12.30 31.02
CA SER A 297 -2.67 11.92 32.43
C SER A 297 -4.13 11.75 32.82
N SER A 298 -5.07 12.22 31.98
CA SER A 298 -6.51 12.21 32.26
C SER A 298 -7.28 12.04 30.96
N LEU A 299 -7.25 10.82 30.41
CA LEU A 299 -7.97 10.49 29.18
C LEU A 299 -9.39 10.04 29.53
N GLN A 300 -10.37 10.82 29.10
CA GLN A 300 -11.78 10.42 29.16
C GLN A 300 -12.11 9.46 27.99
N PRO A 301 -13.11 8.59 28.11
CA PRO A 301 -13.57 7.77 27.00
C PRO A 301 -13.94 8.63 25.78
N LEU A 302 -13.43 8.27 24.61
CA LEU A 302 -13.74 8.91 23.35
C LEU A 302 -14.50 7.94 22.44
N TYR A 303 -15.46 8.47 21.70
CA TYR A 303 -16.27 7.77 20.72
C TYR A 303 -16.15 8.48 19.36
N CYS A 304 -16.39 7.72 18.31
CA CYS A 304 -16.29 8.18 16.95
C CYS A 304 -17.64 8.04 16.24
N SER A 305 -18.27 9.17 15.94
CA SER A 305 -19.45 9.24 15.08
C SER A 305 -18.98 9.43 13.64
N TYR A 306 -19.19 8.44 12.78
CA TYR A 306 -18.83 8.50 11.37
C TYR A 306 -20.07 8.43 10.49
N CYS A 307 -20.10 9.25 9.43
CA CYS A 307 -21.24 9.35 8.54
C CYS A 307 -20.87 8.95 7.11
N SER A 308 -21.79 8.26 6.44
CA SER A 308 -21.69 7.94 5.00
C SER A 308 -22.25 9.06 4.13
N THR A 309 -22.13 8.93 2.80
CA THR A 309 -22.76 9.86 1.83
C THR A 309 -24.28 9.95 1.96
N GLU A 310 -24.92 8.89 2.45
CA GLU A 310 -26.37 8.83 2.70
C GLU A 310 -26.77 9.43 4.06
N GLN A 311 -25.82 10.08 4.76
CA GLN A 311 -25.98 10.70 6.08
C GLN A 311 -26.40 9.75 7.22
N VAL A 312 -26.32 8.43 7.00
CA VAL A 312 -26.43 7.47 8.10
C VAL A 312 -25.14 7.54 8.93
N CYS A 313 -25.25 8.09 10.13
CA CYS A 313 -24.15 8.19 11.09
C CYS A 313 -24.21 7.05 12.10
N LYS A 314 -23.05 6.45 12.40
CA LYS A 314 -22.90 5.39 13.39
C LYS A 314 -21.82 5.80 14.39
N THR A 315 -22.04 5.45 15.65
CA THR A 315 -21.06 5.69 16.73
C THR A 315 -20.36 4.39 17.10
N VAL A 316 -19.03 4.44 17.21
CA VAL A 316 -18.19 3.31 17.64
C VAL A 316 -17.22 3.73 18.73
N ASP A 317 -16.74 2.75 19.50
CA ASP A 317 -15.64 2.95 20.45
C ASP A 317 -14.34 3.31 19.71
N THR A 318 -13.43 4.00 20.40
CA THR A 318 -12.13 4.39 19.86
C THR A 318 -10.97 3.76 20.60
N ASP A 319 -9.86 3.57 19.89
CA ASP A 319 -8.55 3.24 20.46
C ASP A 319 -7.64 4.46 20.35
N VAL A 320 -7.21 5.01 21.49
CA VAL A 320 -6.39 6.23 21.56
C VAL A 320 -4.91 5.87 21.70
N GLN A 321 -4.13 6.15 20.67
CA GLN A 321 -2.71 5.84 20.60
C GLN A 321 -1.89 7.10 20.82
N ILE A 322 -1.44 7.33 22.05
CA ILE A 322 -0.55 8.44 22.41
C ILE A 322 0.83 8.18 21.81
N HIS A 323 1.39 9.18 21.13
CA HIS A 323 2.74 9.11 20.56
C HIS A 323 3.78 9.05 21.68
N SER A 324 4.82 8.26 21.48
CA SER A 324 5.83 8.01 22.53
C SER A 324 6.72 9.21 22.84
N ASP A 325 6.88 10.14 21.89
CA ASP A 325 7.65 11.36 22.10
C ASP A 325 6.76 12.56 22.40
N HIS A 326 6.92 13.09 23.59
CA HIS A 326 6.11 14.16 24.16
C HIS A 326 6.89 14.99 25.20
N PHE A 327 8.20 14.75 25.36
CA PHE A 327 9.10 15.46 26.28
C PHE A 327 8.56 15.74 27.70
N SER A 328 7.87 14.74 28.27
CA SER A 328 7.21 14.83 29.59
C SER A 328 6.11 15.91 29.75
N PHE A 329 5.65 16.55 28.67
CA PHE A 329 4.53 17.49 28.70
C PHE A 329 3.19 16.79 28.99
N THR A 330 2.26 17.51 29.62
CA THR A 330 0.93 17.00 29.99
C THR A 330 0.12 16.58 28.76
N TYR A 331 0.18 17.39 27.69
CA TYR A 331 -0.47 17.10 26.42
C TYR A 331 0.55 16.53 25.42
N GLY A 332 0.10 15.61 24.58
CA GLY A 332 0.90 15.02 23.52
C GLY A 332 0.09 14.74 22.27
N ALA A 333 0.80 14.53 21.16
CA ALA A 333 0.21 14.05 19.92
C ALA A 333 -0.33 12.64 20.11
N SER A 334 -1.46 12.35 19.48
CA SER A 334 -2.11 11.05 19.52
C SER A 334 -2.87 10.76 18.25
N ASP A 335 -3.11 9.46 18.01
CA ASP A 335 -4.01 9.00 16.97
C ASP A 335 -5.25 8.38 17.62
N VAL A 336 -6.44 8.92 17.35
CA VAL A 336 -7.72 8.32 17.72
C VAL A 336 -8.15 7.40 16.58
N ILE A 337 -8.24 6.10 16.86
CA ILE A 337 -8.56 5.08 15.87
C ILE A 337 -10.01 4.64 16.03
N CYS A 338 -10.82 4.87 15.00
CA CYS A 338 -12.18 4.35 14.91
C CYS A 338 -12.18 3.02 14.18
N LYS A 339 -12.81 2.00 14.77
CA LYS A 339 -12.99 0.68 14.17
C LYS A 339 -14.47 0.33 14.17
N GLY A 340 -14.97 -0.13 13.03
CA GLY A 340 -16.36 -0.52 12.85
C GLY A 340 -16.62 -0.96 11.43
N GLU A 341 -17.88 -1.28 11.15
CA GLU A 341 -18.28 -1.82 9.85
C GLU A 341 -18.34 -0.73 8.77
N HIS A 342 -17.89 -1.07 7.56
CA HIS A 342 -18.01 -0.23 6.36
C HIS A 342 -17.35 1.15 6.46
N MET A 343 -16.29 1.28 7.26
CA MET A 343 -15.59 2.54 7.50
C MET A 343 -15.02 3.20 6.22
N GLN A 344 -14.73 2.43 5.17
CA GLN A 344 -14.34 2.94 3.85
C GLN A 344 -15.41 3.84 3.20
N ASN A 345 -16.68 3.66 3.55
CA ASN A 345 -17.78 4.47 3.05
C ASN A 345 -17.91 5.80 3.82
N ALA A 346 -17.27 5.92 4.98
CA ALA A 346 -17.33 7.14 5.78
C ALA A 346 -16.76 8.32 5.00
N THR A 347 -17.47 9.44 4.99
CA THR A 347 -17.01 10.70 4.39
C THR A 347 -16.58 11.70 5.43
N HIS A 348 -17.20 11.66 6.61
CA HIS A 348 -16.92 12.57 7.71
C HIS A 348 -16.90 11.83 9.04
N VAL A 349 -16.19 12.42 10.00
CA VAL A 349 -16.01 11.87 11.36
C VAL A 349 -16.07 12.98 12.41
N LEU A 350 -16.69 12.67 13.55
CA LEU A 350 -16.69 13.48 14.75
C LEU A 350 -16.16 12.63 15.91
N ILE A 351 -15.23 13.19 16.69
CA ILE A 351 -14.78 12.61 17.95
C ILE A 351 -15.56 13.26 19.09
N THR A 352 -16.20 12.47 19.94
CA THR A 352 -17.07 12.94 21.03
C THR A 352 -16.82 12.16 22.33
N THR A 353 -17.16 12.74 23.47
CA THR A 353 -17.19 12.05 24.78
C THR A 353 -18.54 11.37 25.06
N ASP A 354 -19.55 11.64 24.24
CA ASP A 354 -20.91 11.14 24.44
C ASP A 354 -21.17 9.86 23.63
N LYS A 355 -21.55 8.78 24.33
CA LYS A 355 -21.80 7.47 23.71
C LYS A 355 -23.14 7.38 22.99
N GLU A 356 -24.15 8.10 23.49
CA GLU A 356 -25.55 7.99 23.05
C GLU A 356 -26.01 9.29 22.38
N GLY A 357 -26.30 9.23 21.07
CA GLY A 357 -27.40 9.90 20.35
C GLY A 357 -27.67 11.40 20.46
N SER A 358 -27.20 12.13 21.49
CA SER A 358 -27.33 13.57 21.64
C SER A 358 -26.09 14.26 21.08
N VAL A 359 -25.69 13.89 19.86
CA VAL A 359 -24.68 14.67 19.16
C VAL A 359 -25.35 16.00 18.79
N ASP A 360 -25.03 17.06 19.53
CA ASP A 360 -25.49 18.41 19.20
C ASP A 360 -25.12 18.70 17.74
N HIS A 361 -26.12 18.91 16.89
CA HIS A 361 -25.97 19.17 15.45
C HIS A 361 -25.14 20.45 15.14
N LYS A 362 -24.66 21.14 16.18
CA LYS A 362 -23.72 22.26 16.10
C LYS A 362 -22.24 21.86 16.00
N MET A 363 -21.87 20.60 16.28
CA MET A 363 -20.48 20.16 16.16
C MET A 363 -20.10 19.89 14.70
N GLU A 364 -18.94 20.43 14.27
CA GLU A 364 -18.46 20.29 12.91
C GLU A 364 -17.80 18.91 12.70
N TYR A 365 -18.30 18.16 11.73
CA TYR A 365 -17.72 16.88 11.35
C TYR A 365 -16.49 17.10 10.44
N LEU A 366 -15.39 16.43 10.75
CA LEU A 366 -14.15 16.50 9.98
C LEU A 366 -14.25 15.66 8.71
N PRO A 367 -13.91 16.20 7.52
CA PRO A 367 -13.90 15.42 6.29
C PRO A 367 -12.72 14.44 6.26
N ILE A 368 -12.99 13.21 5.80
CA ILE A 368 -11.98 12.17 5.63
C ILE A 368 -11.34 12.32 4.24
N LYS A 369 -10.06 12.71 4.20
CA LYS A 369 -9.35 13.05 2.93
C LYS A 369 -8.67 11.85 2.26
N ASN A 370 -7.99 10.98 3.01
CA ASN A 370 -7.14 9.90 2.48
C ASN A 370 -7.93 8.61 2.16
N LYS A 371 -9.02 8.74 1.40
CA LYS A 371 -9.91 7.61 1.09
C LYS A 371 -9.42 6.71 -0.06
N VAL A 372 -8.54 7.23 -0.92
CA VAL A 372 -8.10 6.55 -2.14
C VAL A 372 -6.58 6.56 -2.23
N VAL A 373 -5.99 5.38 -2.41
CA VAL A 373 -4.56 5.22 -2.67
C VAL A 373 -4.25 5.76 -4.06
N ARG A 374 -3.22 6.62 -4.17
CA ARG A 374 -2.74 7.18 -5.44
C ARG A 374 -1.25 6.91 -5.62
N GLU A 375 -0.88 6.54 -6.85
CA GLU A 375 0.52 6.36 -7.26
C GLU A 375 1.02 7.50 -8.15
N THR A 376 0.11 8.36 -8.61
CA THR A 376 0.42 9.62 -9.31
C THR A 376 0.30 10.78 -8.34
N PHE A 377 1.37 11.54 -8.17
CA PHE A 377 1.45 12.62 -7.20
C PHE A 377 1.37 13.98 -7.88
N LYS A 378 0.69 14.94 -7.23
CA LYS A 378 0.65 16.35 -7.67
C LYS A 378 2.02 16.99 -7.54
N PHE A 379 2.76 16.59 -6.50
CA PHE A 379 4.08 17.11 -6.18
C PHE A 379 5.09 15.96 -6.02
N ASN A 380 6.31 16.15 -6.50
CA ASN A 380 7.42 15.26 -6.15
C ASN A 380 7.90 15.55 -4.73
N PHE A 381 8.01 16.83 -4.37
CA PHE A 381 8.48 17.27 -3.06
C PHE A 381 7.55 18.31 -2.45
N THR A 382 7.18 18.07 -1.20
CA THR A 382 6.52 19.05 -0.33
C THR A 382 7.37 19.27 0.91
N ILE A 383 7.48 20.51 1.38
CA ILE A 383 8.09 20.80 2.68
C ILE A 383 6.99 21.08 3.69
N CYS A 384 7.06 20.43 4.84
CA CYS A 384 6.30 20.77 6.03
C CYS A 384 7.22 21.57 6.96
N ILE A 385 6.97 22.87 7.05
CA ILE A 385 7.70 23.75 7.95
C ILE A 385 7.00 23.75 9.31
N SER A 386 7.80 23.66 10.36
CA SER A 386 7.38 23.79 11.76
C SER A 386 6.58 25.07 12.06
N ASN A 387 5.95 25.11 13.23
CA ASN A 387 4.92 26.11 13.54
C ASN A 387 5.48 27.55 13.59
N LEU A 388 4.77 28.47 12.93
CA LEU A 388 4.97 29.92 13.06
C LEU A 388 4.19 30.46 14.25
N PHE A 389 4.89 31.13 15.16
CA PHE A 389 4.33 31.66 16.38
C PHE A 389 5.00 32.99 16.78
N GLY A 390 4.22 33.87 17.41
CA GLY A 390 4.69 35.11 18.01
C GLY A 390 5.04 36.17 16.97
N ASP A 391 6.14 36.88 17.21
CA ASP A 391 6.62 38.01 16.41
C ASP A 391 7.74 37.62 15.43
N TYR A 392 7.84 36.34 15.05
CA TYR A 392 8.87 35.87 14.11
C TYR A 392 8.77 36.65 12.79
N ASN A 393 9.83 37.39 12.45
CA ASN A 393 9.85 38.37 11.35
C ASN A 393 11.14 38.31 10.52
N ASN A 394 11.71 37.12 10.32
CA ASN A 394 12.97 36.93 9.58
C ASN A 394 12.71 36.83 8.07
N VAL A 395 12.35 37.96 7.47
CA VAL A 395 11.89 38.09 6.07
C VAL A 395 12.97 37.68 5.08
N LEU A 396 14.17 38.25 5.19
CA LEU A 396 15.24 38.01 4.21
C LEU A 396 15.66 36.53 4.18
N GLN A 397 15.87 35.92 5.36
CA GLN A 397 16.24 34.52 5.43
C GLN A 397 15.14 33.63 4.86
N PHE A 398 13.86 33.93 5.18
CA PHE A 398 12.75 33.12 4.68
C PHE A 398 12.61 33.24 3.16
N ALA A 399 12.75 34.44 2.58
CA ALA A 399 12.76 34.63 1.14
C ALA A 399 13.88 33.83 0.47
N GLN A 400 15.10 33.90 1.01
CA GLN A 400 16.24 33.15 0.48
C GLN A 400 16.05 31.63 0.59
N THR A 401 15.46 31.15 1.69
CA THR A 401 15.14 29.73 1.88
C THR A 401 14.08 29.25 0.89
N MET A 402 12.99 29.99 0.71
CA MET A 402 11.91 29.66 -0.23
C MET A 402 12.42 29.62 -1.68
N GLU A 403 13.17 30.65 -2.10
CA GLU A 403 13.74 30.70 -3.45
C GLU A 403 14.79 29.60 -3.65
N MET A 404 15.59 29.28 -2.64
CA MET A 404 16.50 28.14 -2.71
C MET A 404 15.73 26.83 -2.89
N TYR A 405 14.64 26.62 -2.16
CA TYR A 405 13.84 25.40 -2.29
C TYR A 405 13.18 25.24 -3.66
N LYS A 406 12.76 26.33 -4.30
CA LYS A 406 12.33 26.32 -5.71
C LYS A 406 13.45 25.80 -6.61
N LEU A 407 14.67 26.33 -6.44
CA LEU A 407 15.85 25.89 -7.21
C LEU A 407 16.23 24.42 -6.94
N LEU A 408 15.97 23.93 -5.73
CA LEU A 408 16.17 22.53 -5.34
C LEU A 408 15.05 21.59 -5.79
N GLY A 409 14.02 22.08 -6.49
CA GLY A 409 12.95 21.29 -7.08
C GLY A 409 11.74 21.05 -6.18
N VAL A 410 11.56 21.84 -5.13
CA VAL A 410 10.37 21.80 -4.27
C VAL A 410 9.22 22.54 -4.95
N GLN A 411 8.03 21.94 -4.89
CA GLN A 411 6.85 22.42 -5.61
C GLN A 411 5.73 22.89 -4.69
N HIS A 412 5.77 22.52 -3.40
CA HIS A 412 4.75 22.89 -2.43
C HIS A 412 5.38 23.04 -1.04
N VAL A 413 4.94 24.04 -0.29
CA VAL A 413 5.41 24.33 1.07
C VAL A 413 4.19 24.52 1.95
N VAL A 414 4.22 23.94 3.14
CA VAL A 414 3.14 24.00 4.12
C VAL A 414 3.67 24.63 5.39
N VAL A 415 2.97 25.65 5.89
CA VAL A 415 3.30 26.34 7.13
C VAL A 415 2.09 26.34 8.05
N TYR A 416 2.26 25.86 9.27
CA TYR A 416 1.25 25.94 10.32
C TYR A 416 1.42 27.23 11.08
N LYS A 417 0.43 28.12 11.01
CA LYS A 417 0.56 29.49 11.47
C LYS A 417 -0.41 29.79 12.60
N THR A 418 0.16 30.17 13.75
CA THR A 418 -0.58 30.82 14.84
C THR A 418 -0.48 32.34 14.71
N SER A 419 0.75 32.85 14.61
CA SER A 419 1.04 34.28 14.45
C SER A 419 2.46 34.48 13.89
N CYS A 420 2.70 35.62 13.25
CA CYS A 420 4.04 36.07 12.83
C CYS A 420 4.11 37.60 12.79
N GLY A 421 5.31 38.13 12.55
CA GLY A 421 5.53 39.56 12.36
C GLY A 421 4.87 40.12 11.08
N PRO A 422 4.60 41.43 11.04
CA PRO A 422 3.82 42.06 9.96
C PRO A 422 4.55 42.09 8.61
N ASP A 423 5.88 42.04 8.60
CA ASP A 423 6.63 42.01 7.34
C ASP A 423 6.68 40.59 6.77
N LEU A 424 6.88 39.59 7.63
CA LEU A 424 6.77 38.20 7.20
C LEU A 424 5.36 37.89 6.68
N GLU A 425 4.31 38.45 7.28
CA GLU A 425 2.93 38.34 6.79
C GLU A 425 2.79 38.75 5.31
N LYS A 426 3.41 39.87 4.91
CA LYS A 426 3.38 40.35 3.52
C LYS A 426 4.07 39.35 2.58
N LEU A 427 5.23 38.85 2.99
CA LEU A 427 6.00 37.87 2.23
C LEU A 427 5.25 36.53 2.09
N LEU A 428 4.61 36.05 3.15
CA LEU A 428 3.80 34.83 3.10
C LEU A 428 2.63 34.97 2.12
N LYS A 429 1.93 36.13 2.14
CA LYS A 429 0.84 36.41 1.20
C LYS A 429 1.30 36.38 -0.26
N HIS A 430 2.52 36.84 -0.54
CA HIS A 430 3.10 36.75 -1.88
C HIS A 430 3.23 35.29 -2.34
N TYR A 431 3.83 34.42 -1.52
CA TYR A 431 3.99 33.00 -1.86
C TYR A 431 2.68 32.20 -1.90
N GLU A 432 1.68 32.57 -1.09
CA GLU A 432 0.34 32.00 -1.21
C GLU A 432 -0.30 32.36 -2.56
N THR A 433 -0.15 33.62 -2.98
CA THR A 433 -0.67 34.10 -4.28
C THR A 433 0.06 33.43 -5.45
N GLU A 434 1.35 33.19 -5.32
CA GLU A 434 2.14 32.42 -6.30
C GLU A 434 1.70 30.94 -6.38
N GLY A 435 1.10 30.41 -5.31
CA GLY A 435 0.54 29.07 -5.23
C GLY A 435 1.52 27.98 -4.77
N ILE A 436 2.73 28.36 -4.35
CA ILE A 436 3.71 27.42 -3.78
C ILE A 436 3.51 27.21 -2.27
N LEU A 437 2.95 28.20 -1.56
CA LEU A 437 2.76 28.15 -0.11
C LEU A 437 1.30 27.88 0.26
N GLU A 438 1.08 26.90 1.12
CA GLU A 438 -0.17 26.63 1.83
C GLU A 438 -0.01 27.02 3.30
N ILE A 439 -0.81 27.99 3.76
CA ILE A 439 -0.90 28.33 5.18
C ILE A 439 -2.04 27.56 5.81
N VAL A 440 -1.73 26.79 6.85
CA VAL A 440 -2.71 26.10 7.69
C VAL A 440 -2.87 26.86 8.98
N SER A 441 -4.09 27.31 9.28
CA SER A 441 -4.40 27.97 10.55
C SER A 441 -4.13 27.01 11.72
N TRP A 442 -3.35 27.46 12.70
CA TRP A 442 -2.97 26.68 13.88
C TRP A 442 -3.18 27.50 15.17
N PRO A 443 -4.43 27.77 15.58
CA PRO A 443 -4.78 28.63 16.73
C PRO A 443 -4.57 27.93 18.07
N ILE A 444 -3.42 27.25 18.25
CA ILE A 444 -3.13 26.39 19.41
C ILE A 444 -3.14 27.14 20.74
N ASP A 445 -2.83 28.44 20.71
CA ASP A 445 -2.83 29.36 21.85
C ASP A 445 -4.23 29.70 22.36
N GLN A 446 -5.27 29.46 21.57
CA GLN A 446 -6.67 29.57 22.01
C GLN A 446 -7.11 28.38 22.86
N PHE A 447 -6.40 27.24 22.77
CA PHE A 447 -6.79 25.99 23.42
C PHE A 447 -5.82 25.53 24.51
N LEU A 448 -4.54 25.84 24.37
CA LEU A 448 -3.46 25.41 25.27
C LEU A 448 -2.49 26.56 25.52
N ASN A 449 -1.64 26.43 26.54
CA ASN A 449 -0.47 27.29 26.74
C ASN A 449 0.78 26.66 26.10
N PRO A 450 1.07 26.91 24.81
CA PRO A 450 2.17 26.25 24.12
C PRO A 450 3.55 26.66 24.65
N SER A 451 4.44 25.69 24.74
CA SER A 451 5.83 25.90 25.11
C SER A 451 6.69 26.31 23.93
N ARG A 452 7.67 27.19 24.17
CA ARG A 452 8.69 27.56 23.19
C ARG A 452 9.77 26.49 22.98
N GLY A 453 9.79 25.42 23.81
CA GLY A 453 10.85 24.43 23.76
C GLY A 453 10.46 23.05 24.29
N TRP A 454 11.35 22.08 24.10
CA TRP A 454 11.17 20.69 24.55
C TRP A 454 11.41 20.46 26.04
N ASN A 455 12.25 21.28 26.69
CA ASN A 455 12.55 21.09 28.11
C ASN A 455 11.46 21.74 28.98
N ILE A 456 10.53 20.91 29.48
CA ILE A 456 9.40 21.37 30.30
C ILE A 456 9.83 22.14 31.56
N LYS A 457 10.95 21.76 32.20
CA LYS A 457 11.44 22.43 33.40
C LYS A 457 11.90 23.86 33.13
N ARG A 458 12.42 24.12 31.91
CA ARG A 458 12.92 25.43 31.50
C ARG A 458 11.85 26.29 30.86
N HIS A 459 11.10 25.74 29.92
CA HIS A 459 10.21 26.52 29.06
C HIS A 459 8.77 26.55 29.55
N LYS A 460 8.35 25.60 30.42
CA LYS A 460 6.99 25.46 30.96
C LYS A 460 5.93 25.34 29.84
N GLY A 461 4.66 25.25 30.19
CA GLY A 461 3.53 25.13 29.25
C GLY A 461 3.00 23.71 29.10
N ASP A 462 1.99 23.56 28.26
CA ASP A 462 1.15 22.37 28.15
C ASP A 462 1.62 21.40 27.06
N ILE A 463 2.22 21.92 25.99
CA ILE A 463 2.69 21.17 24.83
C ILE A 463 4.00 21.76 24.27
N GLN A 464 4.92 20.89 23.87
CA GLN A 464 6.25 21.24 23.35
C GLN A 464 6.21 21.97 22.00
N TYR A 465 7.17 22.87 21.75
CA TYR A 465 7.38 23.61 20.47
C TYR A 465 6.09 24.01 19.76
N PHE A 466 5.17 24.66 20.47
CA PHE A 466 3.88 25.10 19.90
C PHE A 466 3.04 23.99 19.25
N GLY A 467 3.25 22.73 19.61
CA GLY A 467 2.58 21.57 19.01
C GLY A 467 3.25 21.01 17.75
N GLN A 468 4.54 21.29 17.51
CA GLN A 468 5.27 20.88 16.30
C GLN A 468 5.13 19.39 15.94
N ILE A 469 5.18 18.47 16.91
CA ILE A 469 5.02 17.03 16.61
C ILE A 469 3.66 16.76 15.96
N VAL A 470 2.60 17.43 16.40
CA VAL A 470 1.24 17.23 15.89
C VAL A 470 1.14 17.69 14.44
N THR A 471 1.70 18.87 14.14
CA THR A 471 1.63 19.46 12.80
C THR A 471 2.51 18.72 11.80
N LEU A 472 3.67 18.20 12.20
CA LEU A 472 4.49 17.33 11.36
C LEU A 472 3.74 16.04 10.97
N ASN A 473 3.03 15.42 11.91
CA ASN A 473 2.21 14.24 11.63
C ASN A 473 1.00 14.58 10.75
N GLU A 474 0.29 15.68 11.03
CA GLU A 474 -0.84 16.13 10.20
C GLU A 474 -0.40 16.40 8.76
N CYS A 475 0.75 17.04 8.57
CA CYS A 475 1.28 17.35 7.25
C CYS A 475 1.62 16.09 6.43
N ILE A 476 2.23 15.08 7.09
CA ILE A 476 2.48 13.78 6.45
C ILE A 476 1.19 13.19 5.90
N TYR A 477 0.14 13.15 6.71
CA TYR A 477 -1.13 12.57 6.31
C TYR A 477 -1.85 13.45 5.28
N ARG A 478 -1.88 14.77 5.44
CA ARG A 478 -2.51 15.71 4.51
C ARG A 478 -1.99 15.55 3.07
N HIS A 479 -0.69 15.31 2.93
CA HIS A 479 -0.03 15.20 1.63
C HIS A 479 0.38 13.77 1.25
N MET A 480 -0.07 12.75 2.00
CA MET A 480 0.33 11.35 1.81
C MET A 480 0.13 10.84 0.37
N TYR A 481 -0.99 11.20 -0.25
CA TYR A 481 -1.32 10.84 -1.64
C TYR A 481 -1.28 12.03 -2.60
N GLN A 482 -0.68 13.15 -2.17
CA GLN A 482 -0.45 14.32 -3.00
C GLN A 482 1.03 14.47 -3.37
N SER A 483 1.93 13.96 -2.52
CA SER A 483 3.37 14.20 -2.61
C SER A 483 4.17 12.89 -2.62
N LYS A 484 5.16 12.80 -3.52
CA LYS A 484 6.05 11.64 -3.59
C LYS A 484 7.00 11.57 -2.38
N TYR A 485 7.51 12.71 -1.95
CA TYR A 485 8.35 12.87 -0.76
C TYR A 485 7.95 14.10 0.04
N ILE A 486 8.15 14.04 1.35
CA ILE A 486 7.92 15.16 2.27
C ILE A 486 9.21 15.45 3.04
N LEU A 487 9.57 16.72 3.11
CA LEU A 487 10.66 17.25 3.92
C LEU A 487 10.07 17.78 5.24
N LEU A 488 10.61 17.34 6.37
CA LEU A 488 10.19 17.78 7.71
C LEU A 488 11.26 18.71 8.29
N ASN A 489 11.05 20.02 8.17
CA ASN A 489 12.10 21.04 8.36
C ASN A 489 11.66 22.16 9.30
N ASP A 490 12.63 22.81 9.95
CA ASP A 490 12.41 24.13 10.53
C ASP A 490 12.57 25.22 9.47
N ILE A 491 12.05 26.41 9.76
CA ILE A 491 11.95 27.53 8.80
C ILE A 491 13.31 28.10 8.35
N ASP A 492 14.36 27.87 9.14
CA ASP A 492 15.73 28.35 8.94
C ASP A 492 16.70 27.25 8.45
N GLU A 493 16.16 26.10 8.06
CA GLU A 493 16.92 24.91 7.63
C GLU A 493 16.74 24.61 6.15
N ILE A 494 17.87 24.47 5.43
CA ILE A 494 17.90 24.07 4.01
C ILE A 494 18.54 22.68 3.89
N ILE A 495 17.77 21.66 3.49
CA ILE A 495 18.35 20.36 3.11
C ILE A 495 19.04 20.52 1.75
N MET A 496 20.37 20.45 1.76
CA MET A 496 21.22 20.80 0.62
C MET A 496 21.97 19.57 0.08
N PRO A 497 21.74 19.16 -1.18
CA PRO A 497 22.55 18.17 -1.87
C PRO A 497 23.93 18.72 -2.28
N TYR A 498 24.97 17.92 -2.07
CA TYR A 498 26.37 18.26 -2.39
C TYR A 498 26.94 17.46 -3.57
N LYS A 499 26.45 16.24 -3.81
CA LYS A 499 26.81 15.43 -4.99
C LYS A 499 25.80 15.51 -6.13
N HIS A 500 24.66 16.17 -5.91
CA HIS A 500 23.59 16.30 -6.89
C HIS A 500 23.21 17.78 -7.04
N SER A 501 22.64 18.14 -8.18
CA SER A 501 22.20 19.51 -8.46
C SER A 501 20.98 19.93 -7.63
N ASN A 502 20.10 18.99 -7.28
CA ASN A 502 18.81 19.24 -6.63
C ASN A 502 18.27 17.98 -5.90
N LEU A 503 17.13 18.11 -5.21
CA LEU A 503 16.49 17.02 -4.47
C LEU A 503 15.97 15.89 -5.37
N PRO A 504 15.35 16.15 -6.55
CA PRO A 504 14.99 15.09 -7.50
C PRO A 504 16.15 14.17 -7.84
N SER A 505 17.28 14.71 -8.30
CA SER A 505 18.45 13.90 -8.68
C SER A 505 19.07 13.17 -7.48
N LEU A 506 19.03 13.76 -6.28
CA LEU A 506 19.42 13.05 -5.04
C LEU A 506 18.54 11.81 -4.80
N MET A 507 17.22 11.95 -4.96
CA MET A 507 16.28 10.86 -4.70
C MET A 507 16.23 9.80 -5.82
N GLU A 508 16.58 10.18 -7.05
CA GLU A 508 16.79 9.25 -8.16
C GLU A 508 17.93 8.27 -7.90
N ASP A 509 18.94 8.67 -7.11
CA ASP A 509 20.03 7.78 -6.70
C ASP A 509 19.72 7.06 -5.37
N LEU A 510 19.22 7.78 -4.36
CA LEU A 510 18.99 7.22 -3.02
C LEU A 510 17.87 6.17 -2.97
N GLN A 511 16.73 6.42 -3.62
CA GLN A 511 15.57 5.53 -3.48
C GLN A 511 15.79 4.17 -4.16
N PRO A 512 16.35 4.08 -5.39
CA PRO A 512 16.64 2.79 -6.01
C PRO A 512 17.76 2.01 -5.31
N ALA A 513 18.76 2.69 -4.75
CA ALA A 513 19.79 2.04 -3.93
C ALA A 513 19.23 1.49 -2.61
N HIS A 514 18.14 2.07 -2.11
CA HIS A 514 17.51 1.72 -0.85
C HIS A 514 15.98 1.58 -1.00
N PRO A 515 15.47 0.58 -1.76
CA PRO A 515 14.07 0.50 -2.19
C PRO A 515 13.08 0.31 -1.02
N ASN A 516 13.53 -0.34 0.05
CA ASN A 516 12.70 -0.58 1.23
C ASN A 516 12.67 0.62 2.18
N ILE A 517 13.64 1.54 2.10
CA ILE A 517 13.73 2.71 2.98
C ILE A 517 12.56 3.66 2.77
N GLY A 518 12.02 4.15 3.88
CA GLY A 518 10.96 5.15 3.92
C GLY A 518 11.39 6.50 4.48
N VAL A 519 12.53 6.55 5.18
CA VAL A 519 13.02 7.74 5.89
C VAL A 519 14.50 7.95 5.58
N PHE A 520 14.85 9.10 5.01
CA PHE A 520 16.23 9.51 4.77
C PHE A 520 16.60 10.60 5.76
N LEU A 521 17.52 10.28 6.68
CA LEU A 521 17.98 11.16 7.75
C LEU A 521 19.14 12.02 7.23
N ILE A 522 18.97 13.33 7.29
CA ILE A 522 19.94 14.33 6.87
C ILE A 522 20.52 15.01 8.11
N GLU A 523 21.84 14.96 8.27
CA GLU A 523 22.53 15.54 9.42
C GLU A 523 22.49 17.08 9.41
N ASN A 524 22.24 17.67 10.58
CA ASN A 524 22.23 19.11 10.76
C ASN A 524 23.63 19.71 10.96
N HIS A 525 23.94 20.79 10.23
CA HIS A 525 25.19 21.54 10.40
C HIS A 525 24.98 23.03 10.56
N ILE A 526 25.64 23.58 11.57
CA ILE A 526 25.46 24.97 11.99
C ILE A 526 26.42 25.89 11.24
N PHE A 527 25.85 26.95 10.69
CA PHE A 527 26.54 28.10 10.14
C PHE A 527 26.31 29.26 11.10
N PRO A 528 27.29 29.62 11.94
CA PRO A 528 27.10 30.66 12.95
C PRO A 528 26.72 31.99 12.32
N LYS A 529 25.57 32.55 12.72
CA LYS A 529 25.13 33.88 12.28
C LYS A 529 26.03 35.03 12.76
N THR A 530 27.02 34.72 13.60
CA THR A 530 28.04 35.66 14.09
C THR A 530 29.29 35.68 13.21
N GLN A 531 29.41 34.77 12.23
CA GLN A 531 30.57 34.64 11.37
C GLN A 531 30.21 34.93 9.92
N PHE A 532 30.96 35.84 9.29
CA PHE A 532 30.67 36.38 7.97
C PHE A 532 31.86 36.21 7.02
N GLU A 533 31.57 36.04 5.74
CA GLU A 533 32.56 36.21 4.67
C GLU A 533 33.15 37.64 4.69
N GLU A 534 34.45 37.76 4.43
CA GLU A 534 35.21 38.99 4.73
C GLU A 534 35.20 40.02 3.60
N SER A 535 34.95 39.57 2.37
CA SER A 535 35.02 40.43 1.19
C SER A 535 33.86 41.42 1.10
N GLY A 536 32.78 41.19 1.86
CA GLY A 536 31.55 41.98 1.78
C GLY A 536 30.81 41.80 0.46
N LYS A 537 31.12 40.74 -0.30
CA LYS A 537 30.56 40.43 -1.61
C LYS A 537 29.04 40.33 -1.60
N PHE A 538 28.45 39.89 -0.49
CA PHE A 538 27.00 39.76 -0.36
C PHE A 538 26.37 40.82 0.55
N LYS A 539 27.13 41.84 0.97
CA LYS A 539 26.61 43.00 1.72
C LYS A 539 25.91 43.97 0.76
N ARG A 540 24.65 43.65 0.47
CA ARG A 540 23.82 44.41 -0.48
C ARG A 540 23.13 45.58 0.22
N ALA A 541 23.17 46.75 -0.42
CA ALA A 541 22.55 47.96 0.11
C ALA A 541 21.02 47.84 0.12
N GLU A 542 20.48 47.16 -0.89
CA GLU A 542 19.07 46.88 -1.12
C GLU A 542 18.49 46.03 0.03
N TRP A 543 19.25 45.06 0.53
CA TRP A 543 18.80 44.16 1.60
C TRP A 543 19.03 44.70 3.01
N LYS A 544 19.74 45.83 3.15
CA LYS A 544 20.22 46.35 4.45
C LYS A 544 19.10 46.61 5.47
N ASN A 545 17.93 47.05 5.00
CA ASN A 545 16.81 47.42 5.87
C ASN A 545 15.72 46.34 5.93
N ILE A 546 15.95 45.19 5.31
CA ILE A 546 14.99 44.08 5.30
C ILE A 546 15.23 43.24 6.55
N PRO A 547 14.20 43.02 7.39
CA PRO A 547 14.35 42.21 8.59
C PRO A 547 14.86 40.81 8.27
N GLY A 548 15.96 40.39 8.93
CA GLY A 548 16.41 39.01 8.86
C GLY A 548 17.91 38.83 8.63
N ILE A 549 18.27 37.60 8.31
CA ILE A 549 19.66 37.17 8.08
C ILE A 549 19.88 36.90 6.59
N ASN A 550 20.99 37.40 6.05
CA ASN A 550 21.42 37.09 4.70
C ASN A 550 22.25 35.80 4.68
N ILE A 551 21.65 34.66 4.28
CA ILE A 551 22.32 33.34 4.30
C ILE A 551 23.58 33.30 3.42
N MET A 552 23.67 34.18 2.41
CA MET A 552 24.80 34.24 1.48
C MET A 552 26.09 34.70 2.16
N GLU A 553 26.01 35.42 3.28
CA GLU A 553 27.19 35.89 4.03
C GLU A 553 27.78 34.81 4.95
N HIS A 554 27.04 33.72 5.18
CA HIS A 554 27.36 32.70 6.18
C HIS A 554 27.86 31.40 5.52
N ILE A 555 29.17 31.35 5.25
CA ILE A 555 29.85 30.18 4.66
C ILE A 555 30.76 29.42 5.63
N TYR A 556 30.86 29.88 6.88
CA TYR A 556 31.66 29.20 7.89
C TYR A 556 30.78 28.24 8.66
N ARG A 557 31.13 26.95 8.61
CA ARG A 557 30.39 25.85 9.22
C ARG A 557 31.15 25.32 10.42
N GLU A 558 30.44 25.06 11.52
CA GLU A 558 31.02 24.41 12.68
C GLU A 558 31.50 22.97 12.37
N PRO A 559 32.62 22.53 12.96
CA PRO A 559 33.07 21.14 12.89
C PRO A 559 32.07 20.20 13.58
N PRO A 560 32.04 18.89 13.22
CA PRO A 560 31.25 17.90 13.94
C PRO A 560 31.59 17.88 15.44
N ARG A 561 30.56 17.81 16.29
CA ARG A 561 30.74 17.82 17.75
C ARG A 561 31.17 16.44 18.24
N LYS A 562 32.37 16.35 18.82
CA LYS A 562 32.90 15.09 19.34
C LYS A 562 32.00 14.53 20.45
N ASN A 563 31.62 13.26 20.33
CA ASN A 563 30.78 12.53 21.30
C ASN A 563 29.36 13.12 21.52
N ILE A 564 28.88 13.99 20.63
CA ILE A 564 27.54 14.57 20.71
C ILE A 564 26.81 14.28 19.41
N TYR A 565 25.61 13.71 19.51
CA TYR A 565 24.75 13.49 18.37
C TYR A 565 24.38 14.83 17.70
N ASN A 566 24.61 14.92 16.39
CA ASN A 566 24.08 16.00 15.58
C ASN A 566 22.62 15.68 15.22
N PRO A 567 21.67 16.57 15.57
CA PRO A 567 20.27 16.35 15.21
C PRO A 567 20.10 16.16 13.71
N THR A 568 19.07 15.42 13.32
CA THR A 568 18.73 15.13 11.93
C THR A 568 17.40 15.75 11.55
N LYS A 569 17.21 16.01 10.27
CA LYS A 569 15.88 16.19 9.66
C LYS A 569 15.65 15.12 8.61
N MET A 570 14.45 15.05 8.07
CA MET A 570 14.00 13.87 7.32
C MET A 570 13.43 14.25 5.97
N ILE A 571 13.84 13.50 4.94
CA ILE A 571 13.06 13.31 3.72
C ILE A 571 12.31 11.99 3.89
N VAL A 572 10.98 12.04 3.91
CA VAL A 572 10.13 10.86 4.14
C VAL A 572 9.30 10.52 2.92
N ASN A 573 9.12 9.23 2.69
CA ASN A 573 8.00 8.71 1.92
C ASN A 573 6.77 8.69 2.86
N PRO A 574 5.77 9.57 2.65
CA PRO A 574 4.68 9.69 3.60
C PRO A 574 3.79 8.45 3.73
N ARG A 575 3.82 7.53 2.74
CA ARG A 575 3.09 6.25 2.82
C ARG A 575 3.78 5.22 3.70
N LYS A 576 5.04 5.46 4.08
CA LYS A 576 5.83 4.55 4.93
C LYS A 576 6.00 5.04 6.36
N VAL A 577 5.43 6.20 6.73
CA VAL A 577 5.54 6.77 8.08
C VAL A 577 4.15 6.84 8.70
N GLN A 578 4.00 6.25 9.89
CA GLN A 578 2.75 6.31 10.67
C GLN A 578 2.83 7.38 11.76
N GLN A 579 3.95 7.48 12.46
CA GLN A 579 4.17 8.45 13.54
C GLN A 579 5.58 9.01 13.45
N THR A 580 5.72 10.33 13.54
CA THR A 580 7.01 11.03 13.53
C THR A 580 7.21 11.89 14.77
N SER A 581 8.48 12.08 15.14
CA SER A 581 8.96 13.17 16.00
C SER A 581 9.71 14.20 15.14
N VAL A 582 10.42 15.15 15.78
CA VAL A 582 11.16 16.25 15.15
C VAL A 582 12.41 15.75 14.41
N HIS A 583 13.11 14.75 14.95
CA HIS A 583 14.41 14.30 14.42
C HIS A 583 14.44 12.84 13.94
N SER A 584 13.37 12.08 14.20
CA SER A 584 13.26 10.67 13.84
C SER A 584 11.79 10.23 13.74
N THR A 585 11.55 9.08 13.14
CA THR A 585 10.24 8.42 13.17
C THR A 585 10.04 7.65 14.46
N LEU A 586 8.78 7.62 14.94
CA LEU A 586 8.37 6.82 16.09
C LEU A 586 7.81 5.46 15.65
N LYS A 587 7.06 5.46 14.53
CA LYS A 587 6.54 4.26 13.87
C LYS A 587 6.57 4.44 12.36
N ASP A 588 7.24 3.53 11.68
CA ASP A 588 7.33 3.49 10.22
C ASP A 588 7.41 2.03 9.72
N PHE A 589 7.21 1.87 8.41
CA PHE A 589 7.18 0.58 7.72
C PHE A 589 8.38 0.37 6.80
N GLY A 590 9.29 1.34 6.72
CA GLY A 590 10.37 1.38 5.73
C GLY A 590 11.77 1.31 6.32
N GLY A 591 11.94 1.54 7.62
CA GLY A 591 13.23 1.83 8.22
C GLY A 591 13.81 3.18 7.77
N SER A 592 14.94 3.52 8.38
CA SER A 592 15.66 4.76 8.14
C SER A 592 17.06 4.54 7.56
N PHE A 593 17.51 5.50 6.76
CA PHE A 593 18.86 5.53 6.21
C PHE A 593 19.51 6.88 6.50
N HIS A 594 20.68 6.86 7.13
CA HIS A 594 21.49 8.05 7.34
C HIS A 594 22.23 8.39 6.05
N VAL A 595 21.87 9.51 5.43
CA VAL A 595 22.50 9.96 4.20
C VAL A 595 23.92 10.46 4.53
N PRO A 596 24.96 10.01 3.80
CA PRO A 596 26.32 10.43 4.07
C PRO A 596 26.51 11.96 4.01
N PHE A 597 27.33 12.48 4.93
CA PHE A 597 27.61 13.92 5.08
C PHE A 597 28.11 14.62 3.81
N ASP A 598 28.87 13.90 2.98
CA ASP A 598 29.40 14.39 1.71
C ASP A 598 28.38 14.35 0.56
N VAL A 599 27.26 13.64 0.74
CA VAL A 599 26.17 13.52 -0.24
C VAL A 599 25.12 14.62 -0.03
N CYS A 600 24.63 14.79 1.21
CA CYS A 600 23.60 15.76 1.56
C CYS A 600 23.69 16.14 3.03
N ARG A 601 23.49 17.43 3.34
CA ARG A 601 23.48 17.95 4.72
C ARG A 601 22.60 19.19 4.85
N ILE A 602 22.23 19.56 6.06
CA ILE A 602 21.44 20.78 6.30
C ILE A 602 22.37 21.98 6.42
N VAL A 603 22.02 23.06 5.72
CA VAL A 603 22.54 24.41 5.97
C VAL A 603 21.61 25.09 6.97
N HIS A 604 22.10 25.29 8.19
CA HIS A 604 21.32 25.89 9.28
C HIS A 604 22.05 27.15 9.80
N VAL A 605 21.64 28.31 9.29
CA VAL A 605 22.22 29.61 9.68
C VAL A 605 21.55 30.10 10.96
N ARG A 606 22.25 30.00 12.10
CA ARG A 606 21.68 30.32 13.42
C ARG A 606 22.72 30.67 14.48
N VAL A 607 22.25 30.84 15.72
CA VAL A 607 23.13 30.99 16.90
C VAL A 607 24.09 29.78 16.99
N PRO A 608 25.41 30.00 17.18
CA PRO A 608 26.39 28.92 17.27
C PRO A 608 26.09 27.95 18.40
N LEU A 609 26.39 26.67 18.18
CA LEU A 609 26.38 25.65 19.22
C LEU A 609 27.77 25.51 19.87
N GLN A 610 28.83 25.90 19.16
CA GLN A 610 30.21 25.88 19.62
C GLN A 610 30.81 27.29 19.57
N GLY A 611 30.18 28.25 20.26
CA GLY A 611 30.57 29.67 20.24
C GLY A 611 31.96 29.99 20.79
N HIS A 612 32.69 29.01 21.32
CA HIS A 612 34.08 29.16 21.75
C HIS A 612 35.08 29.02 20.59
N LEU A 613 34.65 28.50 19.43
CA LEU A 613 35.52 28.32 18.27
C LEU A 613 35.88 29.66 17.64
N SER A 614 37.17 29.82 17.36
CA SER A 614 37.69 30.86 16.49
C SER A 614 37.29 30.61 15.03
N LYS A 615 37.45 31.61 14.17
CA LYS A 615 37.05 31.52 12.77
C LYS A 615 37.92 30.52 12.00
N GLU A 616 39.19 30.43 12.37
CA GLU A 616 40.20 29.53 11.80
C GLU A 616 39.88 28.05 12.07
N GLU A 617 39.06 27.78 13.09
CA GLU A 617 38.59 26.44 13.45
C GLU A 617 37.30 26.03 12.69
N LEU A 618 36.74 26.93 11.88
CA LEU A 618 35.52 26.68 11.10
C LEU A 618 35.85 26.21 9.68
N PHE A 619 34.98 25.38 9.12
CA PHE A 619 35.11 24.92 7.74
C PHE A 619 34.43 25.89 6.78
N VAL A 620 35.11 26.22 5.70
CA VAL A 620 34.51 26.97 4.59
C VAL A 620 33.63 26.06 3.76
N ASP A 621 32.35 26.39 3.63
CA ASP A 621 31.36 25.72 2.82
C ASP A 621 30.59 26.75 1.98
N LYS A 622 30.84 26.72 0.67
CA LYS A 622 30.33 27.70 -0.29
C LYS A 622 29.17 27.17 -1.15
N ARG A 623 28.57 26.03 -0.79
CA ARG A 623 27.56 25.37 -1.65
C ARG A 623 26.38 26.27 -2.02
N VAL A 624 25.91 27.10 -1.09
CA VAL A 624 24.84 28.08 -1.34
C VAL A 624 25.21 29.06 -2.46
N TRP A 625 26.50 29.38 -2.64
CA TRP A 625 26.98 30.31 -3.65
C TRP A 625 26.92 29.77 -5.08
N ASP A 626 26.79 28.46 -5.26
CA ASP A 626 26.64 27.86 -6.59
C ASP A 626 25.35 28.34 -7.27
N PHE A 627 24.34 28.72 -6.47
CA PHE A 627 23.05 29.22 -6.93
C PHE A 627 22.98 30.74 -7.05
N LYS A 628 24.05 31.48 -6.71
CA LYS A 628 24.02 32.95 -6.58
C LYS A 628 23.46 33.68 -7.81
N LEU A 629 23.73 33.19 -9.01
CA LEU A 629 23.34 33.85 -10.26
C LEU A 629 21.83 33.83 -10.48
N THR A 630 21.13 32.85 -9.89
CA THR A 630 19.68 32.69 -10.01
C THR A 630 18.97 33.09 -8.71
N LEU A 631 19.55 32.73 -7.55
CA LEU A 631 18.96 33.00 -6.25
C LEU A 631 18.84 34.50 -5.98
N ILE A 632 19.88 35.28 -6.29
CA ILE A 632 19.88 36.73 -6.01
C ILE A 632 18.76 37.45 -6.79
N PRO A 633 18.66 37.32 -8.13
CA PRO A 633 17.58 37.97 -8.88
C PRO A 633 16.19 37.52 -8.44
N ASN A 634 16.01 36.23 -8.13
CA ASN A 634 14.74 35.71 -7.63
C ASN A 634 14.34 36.36 -6.30
N VAL A 635 15.28 36.44 -5.35
CA VAL A 635 15.03 37.06 -4.04
C VAL A 635 14.71 38.54 -4.20
N ASP A 636 15.42 39.26 -5.07
CA ASP A 636 15.11 40.68 -5.35
C ASP A 636 13.69 40.82 -5.89
N GLN A 637 13.33 40.02 -6.90
CA GLN A 637 12.00 40.02 -7.50
C GLN A 637 10.89 39.71 -6.47
N THR A 638 11.08 38.70 -5.62
CA THR A 638 10.14 38.36 -4.54
C THR A 638 9.99 39.53 -3.56
N LEU A 639 11.10 40.18 -3.19
CA LEU A 639 11.09 41.29 -2.26
C LEU A 639 10.43 42.54 -2.86
N GLU A 640 10.66 42.84 -4.14
CA GLU A 640 9.94 43.88 -4.91
C GLU A 640 8.42 43.61 -4.91
N PHE A 641 8.01 42.40 -5.29
CA PHE A 641 6.59 42.02 -5.32
C PHE A 641 5.93 41.99 -3.94
N SER A 642 6.72 41.82 -2.88
CA SER A 642 6.25 41.87 -1.50
C SER A 642 6.31 43.29 -0.89
N GLY A 643 6.81 44.29 -1.65
CA GLY A 643 6.87 45.70 -1.24
C GLY A 643 8.01 46.05 -0.30
N PHE A 644 9.13 45.33 -0.36
CA PHE A 644 10.34 45.60 0.42
C PHE A 644 11.43 46.37 -0.34
N LEU A 645 11.41 46.30 -1.67
CA LEU A 645 12.36 46.96 -2.57
C LEU A 645 11.67 47.97 -3.49
#